data_AF-A0A1G9J0W4-F1
#
_entry.id   AF-A0A1G9J0W4-F1
#
_cell.length_a   1.000
_cell.length_b   1.000
_cell.length_c   1.000
_cell.angle_alpha   90.00
_cell.angle_beta   90.00
_cell.angle_gamma   90.00
#
_symmetry.space_group_name_H-M   'P 1'
#
loop_
_entity.id
_entity.type
_entity.pdbx_description
1 polymer ?
#
loop_
_entity_poly.entity_id
_entity_poly.type
_entity_poly.pdbx_seq_one_letter_code
_entity_poly.pdbx_strand_id
1 'polypeptide(L)'
;MVLSMGAMTAFAADPTGSITIQPSETVTLANKTLKAYRILDATYGEGELPDQPVSYTIPAKMQSFYDEYFSTGTGASKKTASDLAEEAGITADQYVAEQIAALTTAQLKDFEYAALAAAKTAGVTANTGSLSGSNYVFSALPAGYYVIEDEGEGVPISALMLDTVTDADVEINLKAEDKSTKEIMTAEELVNSKANELGLGRAVNYKITQEIPDYTGYDYYYYLINDTLSSGLTFNPDSVVVKVTKPAVPEQPAVTVAKDTYADGEAAEAEGFALNTSRTGDEDYWIKAAVPAQEAVTTTLVKGADYYLYYDNGAEAGDAEYDEDIATILNGKTFIIAFNDVVASNKIDIGYGVEVTYTATVNSDAVVGVDPNNNKASVEYSNNPDKDGKGDFDEDHPGIPANDGNHPTGVGPDKYTDTYTTKVTIKKIDGTTEEALEGVEFTLKGTAKDAVFNAEKVFEIDPDGTYWLLNDGTYTTTAPTTAATVRETTGGAGWVEIGAEEEVTATVPVRVVGDTSYRPYVEATDSAKTRYVIVEPNDADYASTTTKYSLVTKTADDAEEYTVERTGVTAIPDGETDAIVDFAQLGAGTYTLSETGVLAGYNGLQDIEFTLTCNMPDAEDVIAGTEKATWTAECTDDSIVQVEFVENKDEDENGLGTFVITIENNKGTELPSTGGIGTTIFYIVGAILVIGAGVILITKRRMDA
;
A
#
# COMPACT_ATOMS: atom_id res chain seq x y z
N MET A 1 1.90 30.23 14.91
CA MET A 1 0.88 31.00 15.66
C MET A 1 1.63 32.07 16.44
N VAL A 2 1.36 33.36 16.22
CA VAL A 2 2.08 34.45 16.88
C VAL A 2 1.47 34.68 18.26
N LEU A 3 2.29 34.58 19.31
CA LEU A 3 1.91 34.84 20.69
C LEU A 3 1.92 36.35 20.94
N SER A 4 0.75 36.96 21.15
CA SER A 4 0.58 38.41 21.37
C SER A 4 -0.20 38.70 22.65
N MET A 5 0.20 39.73 23.39
CA MET A 5 -0.34 40.10 24.71
C MET A 5 -1.35 41.24 24.64
N GLY A 6 -2.52 41.06 25.26
CA GLY A 6 -3.51 42.10 25.55
C GLY A 6 -3.98 42.05 27.01
N ALA A 7 -4.48 43.18 27.53
CA ALA A 7 -4.90 43.31 28.93
C ALA A 7 -6.15 42.49 29.29
N MET A 8 -6.15 41.89 30.49
CA MET A 8 -7.20 40.97 30.99
C MET A 8 -8.41 41.67 31.62
N THR A 9 -9.61 41.15 31.36
CA THR A 9 -10.83 41.35 32.17
C THR A 9 -11.39 40.01 32.65
N ALA A 10 -11.75 39.89 33.93
CA ALA A 10 -12.23 38.65 34.54
C ALA A 10 -13.70 38.36 34.16
N PHE A 11 -13.94 37.27 33.43
CA PHE A 11 -15.27 36.76 33.12
C PHE A 11 -15.68 35.58 34.04
N ALA A 12 -16.99 35.34 34.15
CA ALA A 12 -17.59 34.28 34.94
C ALA A 12 -17.73 32.99 34.12
N ALA A 13 -17.30 31.86 34.74
CA ALA A 13 -17.07 30.53 34.15
C ALA A 13 -15.94 30.52 33.12
N ASP A 14 -14.90 29.72 33.39
CA ASP A 14 -13.77 29.55 32.48
C ASP A 14 -14.30 29.04 31.12
N PRO A 15 -14.01 29.72 30.01
CA PRO A 15 -14.44 29.27 28.69
C PRO A 15 -13.89 27.85 28.43
N THR A 16 -14.78 26.98 27.95
CA THR A 16 -14.43 25.60 27.58
C THR A 16 -14.58 25.42 26.08
N GLY A 17 -13.58 24.84 25.43
CA GLY A 17 -13.62 24.45 24.02
C GLY A 17 -13.69 22.93 23.83
N SER A 18 -13.43 22.49 22.61
CA SER A 18 -13.31 21.07 22.27
C SER A 18 -12.14 20.81 21.34
N ILE A 19 -11.62 19.58 21.35
CA ILE A 19 -10.68 19.08 20.34
C ILE A 19 -11.36 17.94 19.60
N THR A 20 -11.41 18.04 18.28
CA THR A 20 -11.90 16.99 17.38
C THR A 20 -10.73 16.46 16.57
N ILE A 21 -10.46 15.17 16.72
CA ILE A 21 -9.43 14.45 15.98
C ILE A 21 -10.10 13.72 14.82
N GLN A 22 -9.66 14.02 13.60
CA GLN A 22 -10.17 13.41 12.37
C GLN A 22 -9.28 12.22 11.98
N PRO A 23 -9.85 11.12 11.46
CA PRO A 23 -9.07 9.99 10.94
C PRO A 23 -8.25 10.44 9.72
N SER A 24 -7.21 9.69 9.37
CA SER A 24 -6.53 9.87 8.07
C SER A 24 -7.28 9.10 6.97
N GLU A 25 -6.83 9.21 5.72
CA GLU A 25 -7.41 8.47 4.60
C GLU A 25 -7.33 6.95 4.79
N THR A 26 -6.31 6.47 5.53
CA THR A 26 -5.99 5.04 5.63
C THR A 26 -6.00 4.49 7.05
N VAL A 27 -6.07 5.34 8.07
CA VAL A 27 -6.08 4.94 9.48
C VAL A 27 -7.34 5.41 10.18
N THR A 28 -8.10 4.45 10.72
CA THR A 28 -9.30 4.74 11.51
C THR A 28 -8.97 5.05 12.98
N LEU A 29 -9.86 5.83 13.62
CA LEU A 29 -9.80 6.09 15.06
C LEU A 29 -10.50 5.00 15.90
N ALA A 30 -11.02 3.94 15.27
CA ALA A 30 -11.67 2.84 15.96
C ALA A 30 -10.65 2.10 16.86
N ASN A 31 -11.07 1.77 18.09
CA ASN A 31 -10.23 1.11 19.12
C ASN A 31 -9.03 1.93 19.64
N LYS A 32 -8.93 3.21 19.29
CA LYS A 32 -7.92 4.12 19.85
C LYS A 32 -8.36 4.70 21.19
N THR A 33 -7.38 4.93 22.08
CA THR A 33 -7.60 5.54 23.40
C THR A 33 -6.71 6.77 23.50
N LEU A 34 -7.27 7.93 23.17
CA LEU A 34 -6.52 9.18 23.17
C LEU A 34 -6.66 9.89 24.53
N LYS A 35 -5.56 10.46 25.02
CA LYS A 35 -5.51 11.24 26.27
C LYS A 35 -4.89 12.61 26.04
N ALA A 36 -5.54 13.65 26.53
CA ALA A 36 -5.07 15.03 26.40
C ALA A 36 -4.63 15.61 27.76
N TYR A 37 -3.37 16.00 27.86
CA TYR A 37 -2.76 16.58 29.05
C TYR A 37 -2.60 18.09 28.87
N ARG A 38 -3.22 18.88 29.76
CA ARG A 38 -3.09 20.34 29.77
C ARG A 38 -1.73 20.72 30.37
N ILE A 39 -0.81 21.20 29.55
CA ILE A 39 0.58 21.53 29.93
C ILE A 39 0.79 23.03 30.16
N LEU A 40 -0.09 23.88 29.63
CA LEU A 40 -0.23 25.29 29.99
C LEU A 40 -1.71 25.65 30.19
N ASP A 41 -1.99 26.50 31.16
CA ASP A 41 -3.30 27.12 31.28
C ASP A 41 -3.35 28.32 30.32
N ALA A 42 -4.47 28.56 29.64
CA ALA A 42 -4.62 29.71 28.75
C ALA A 42 -5.74 30.63 29.23
N THR A 43 -5.52 31.93 29.08
CA THR A 43 -6.52 32.98 29.30
C THR A 43 -6.57 33.91 28.10
N TYR A 44 -7.69 34.58 27.90
CA TYR A 44 -7.92 35.42 26.72
C TYR A 44 -8.14 36.87 27.08
N GLY A 45 -7.62 37.77 26.24
CA GLY A 45 -7.99 39.19 26.26
C GLY A 45 -9.31 39.47 25.54
N GLU A 46 -9.72 40.74 25.51
CA GLU A 46 -10.91 41.19 24.76
C GLU A 46 -10.67 41.13 23.24
N GLY A 47 -11.55 40.48 22.47
CA GLY A 47 -11.46 40.37 21.00
C GLY A 47 -12.40 39.31 20.41
N GLU A 48 -12.43 39.17 19.07
CA GLU A 48 -13.04 38.04 18.33
C GLU A 48 -11.92 37.26 17.61
N LEU A 49 -12.03 35.93 17.55
CA LEU A 49 -11.06 35.08 16.84
C LEU A 49 -10.98 35.45 15.35
N PRO A 50 -9.79 35.43 14.71
CA PRO A 50 -8.52 34.88 15.21
C PRO A 50 -7.62 35.87 15.98
N ASP A 51 -8.01 37.13 16.11
CA ASP A 51 -7.15 38.21 16.63
C ASP A 51 -7.17 38.33 18.17
N GLN A 52 -7.79 37.37 18.86
CA GLN A 52 -7.93 37.39 20.31
C GLN A 52 -6.60 37.00 20.98
N PRO A 53 -5.96 37.90 21.77
CA PRO A 53 -4.69 37.59 22.38
C PRO A 53 -4.84 36.51 23.46
N VAL A 54 -4.00 35.48 23.36
CA VAL A 54 -3.94 34.36 24.32
C VAL A 54 -2.74 34.54 25.23
N SER A 55 -2.97 34.54 26.53
CA SER A 55 -1.92 34.53 27.55
C SER A 55 -1.83 33.15 28.18
N TYR A 56 -0.61 32.67 28.40
CA TYR A 56 -0.37 31.37 29.00
C TYR A 56 0.11 31.51 30.44
N THR A 57 -0.24 30.55 31.28
CA THR A 57 0.20 30.46 32.67
C THR A 57 0.67 29.04 32.97
N ILE A 58 1.80 28.92 33.67
CA ILE A 58 2.40 27.65 34.01
C ILE A 58 1.56 26.97 35.12
N PRO A 59 1.04 25.75 34.89
CA PRO A 59 0.38 25.00 35.94
C PRO A 59 1.36 24.70 37.07
N ALA A 60 0.94 24.83 38.33
CA ALA A 60 1.83 24.64 39.49
C ALA A 60 2.55 23.28 39.51
N LYS A 61 1.93 22.24 38.93
CA LYS A 61 2.52 20.90 38.79
C LYS A 61 3.66 20.84 37.76
N MET A 62 3.66 21.73 36.78
CA MET A 62 4.62 21.78 35.68
C MET A 62 5.75 22.80 35.90
N GLN A 63 5.68 23.63 36.94
CA GLN A 63 6.67 24.68 37.23
C GLN A 63 8.12 24.16 37.20
N SER A 64 8.40 23.08 37.94
CA SER A 64 9.74 22.49 38.01
C SER A 64 10.24 21.97 36.66
N PHE A 65 9.35 21.52 35.79
CA PHE A 65 9.73 21.06 34.46
C PHE A 65 10.20 22.23 33.60
N TYR A 66 9.43 23.32 33.53
CA TYR A 66 9.79 24.48 32.73
C TYR A 66 11.04 25.18 33.25
N ASP A 67 11.20 25.29 34.58
CA ASP A 67 12.40 25.84 35.20
C ASP A 67 13.67 25.08 34.84
N GLU A 68 13.56 23.77 34.66
CA GLU A 68 14.66 22.88 34.29
C GLU A 68 14.89 22.88 32.77
N TYR A 69 13.83 22.69 31.98
CA TYR A 69 13.88 22.51 30.54
C TYR A 69 14.45 23.73 29.81
N PHE A 70 14.06 24.93 30.26
CA PHE A 70 14.58 26.20 29.71
C PHE A 70 15.72 26.79 30.55
N SER A 71 16.41 25.97 31.36
CA SER A 71 17.58 26.41 32.11
C SER A 71 18.80 26.60 31.21
N THR A 72 19.73 27.47 31.64
CA THR A 72 21.02 27.66 30.97
C THR A 72 22.18 27.42 31.92
N GLY A 73 23.34 27.02 31.39
CA GLY A 73 24.54 26.74 32.18
C GLY A 73 24.48 25.43 32.97
N THR A 74 25.55 25.11 33.71
CA THR A 74 25.62 23.87 34.52
C THR A 74 26.22 24.14 35.89
N GLY A 75 25.88 23.29 36.87
CA GLY A 75 26.41 23.40 38.24
C GLY A 75 26.17 24.78 38.86
N ALA A 76 27.23 25.44 39.33
CA ALA A 76 27.13 26.74 40.00
C ALA A 76 26.79 27.92 39.06
N SER A 77 26.84 27.74 37.73
CA SER A 77 26.44 28.75 36.75
C SER A 77 25.05 28.50 36.17
N LYS A 78 24.32 27.50 36.70
CA LYS A 78 22.98 27.16 36.22
C LYS A 78 21.99 28.25 36.61
N LYS A 79 21.21 28.70 35.64
CA LYS A 79 20.07 29.62 35.82
C LYS A 79 18.81 28.92 35.32
N THR A 80 17.78 28.86 36.16
CA THR A 80 16.46 28.32 35.80
C THR A 80 15.68 29.29 34.92
N ALA A 81 14.58 28.83 34.31
CA ALA A 81 13.68 29.72 33.57
C ALA A 81 13.19 30.89 34.44
N SER A 82 12.85 30.65 35.72
CA SER A 82 12.48 31.70 36.67
C SER A 82 13.61 32.70 36.94
N ASP A 83 14.87 32.24 37.08
CA ASP A 83 16.03 33.13 37.26
C ASP A 83 16.27 34.02 36.02
N LEU A 84 16.11 33.44 34.83
CA LEU A 84 16.26 34.13 33.55
C LEU A 84 15.12 35.12 33.30
N ALA A 85 13.90 34.78 33.69
CA ALA A 85 12.76 35.68 33.66
C ALA A 85 12.97 36.91 34.56
N GLU A 86 13.48 36.70 35.79
CA GLU A 86 13.80 37.79 36.71
C GLU A 86 14.89 38.73 36.14
N GLU A 87 15.92 38.18 35.50
CA GLU A 87 16.99 38.95 34.85
C GLU A 87 16.49 39.75 33.63
N ALA A 88 15.57 39.18 32.86
CA ALA A 88 14.91 39.83 31.73
C ALA A 88 13.82 40.84 32.16
N GLY A 89 13.43 40.85 33.45
CA GLY A 89 12.41 41.75 33.98
C GLY A 89 10.97 41.38 33.57
N ILE A 90 10.73 40.11 33.25
CA ILE A 90 9.42 39.56 32.85
C ILE A 90 8.98 38.43 33.80
N THR A 91 7.76 37.93 33.65
CA THR A 91 7.27 36.79 34.47
C THR A 91 7.80 35.46 33.92
N ALA A 92 7.89 34.43 34.78
CA ALA A 92 8.26 33.09 34.34
C ALA A 92 7.28 32.54 33.29
N ASP A 93 5.98 32.81 33.46
CA ASP A 93 4.94 32.47 32.47
C ASP A 93 5.23 33.08 31.10
N GLN A 94 5.61 34.36 31.07
CA GLN A 94 5.93 35.09 29.85
C GLN A 94 7.21 34.54 29.20
N TYR A 95 8.26 34.31 29.99
CA TYR A 95 9.52 33.76 29.50
C TYR A 95 9.30 32.38 28.85
N VAL A 96 8.57 31.48 29.52
CA VAL A 96 8.29 30.14 29.01
C VAL A 96 7.45 30.18 27.73
N ALA A 97 6.43 31.03 27.67
CA ALA A 97 5.62 31.20 26.46
C ALA A 97 6.48 31.70 25.27
N GLU A 98 7.37 32.67 25.50
CA GLU A 98 8.31 33.17 24.48
C GLU A 98 9.31 32.09 24.03
N GLN A 99 9.82 31.27 24.97
CA GLN A 99 10.73 30.18 24.63
C GLN A 99 10.05 29.10 23.79
N ILE A 100 8.82 28.70 24.14
CA ILE A 100 8.04 27.73 23.37
C ILE A 100 7.73 28.28 21.97
N ALA A 101 7.40 29.58 21.86
CA ALA A 101 7.16 30.26 20.59
C ALA A 101 8.37 30.22 19.65
N ALA A 102 9.57 30.27 20.22
CA ALA A 102 10.84 30.32 19.51
C ALA A 102 11.38 28.93 19.12
N LEU A 103 10.71 27.84 19.55
CA LEU A 103 11.12 26.49 19.16
C LEU A 103 10.89 26.28 17.67
N THR A 104 11.91 25.75 17.00
CA THR A 104 11.75 25.17 15.65
C THR A 104 10.83 23.96 15.68
N THR A 105 10.33 23.52 14.52
CA THR A 105 9.49 22.31 14.41
C THR A 105 10.14 21.08 15.07
N ALA A 106 11.45 20.91 14.93
CA ALA A 106 12.19 19.81 15.57
C ALA A 106 12.22 19.96 17.10
N GLN A 107 12.52 21.17 17.60
CA GLN A 107 12.57 21.43 19.05
C GLN A 107 11.19 21.40 19.72
N LEU A 108 10.13 21.76 19.00
CA LEU A 108 8.75 21.69 19.49
C LEU A 108 8.36 20.23 19.75
N LYS A 109 8.81 19.30 18.90
CA LYS A 109 8.61 17.86 19.07
C LYS A 109 9.34 17.34 20.32
N ASP A 110 10.62 17.69 20.51
CA ASP A 110 11.37 17.33 21.73
C ASP A 110 10.69 17.88 23.00
N PHE A 111 10.13 19.08 22.89
CA PHE A 111 9.37 19.71 23.95
C PHE A 111 8.07 18.97 24.26
N GLU A 112 7.29 18.55 23.26
CA GLU A 112 6.04 17.78 23.42
C GLU A 112 6.26 16.51 24.25
N TYR A 113 7.29 15.73 23.91
CA TYR A 113 7.64 14.50 24.62
C TYR A 113 8.08 14.77 26.05
N ALA A 114 9.01 15.71 26.25
CA ALA A 114 9.49 16.06 27.57
C ALA A 114 8.36 16.61 28.47
N ALA A 115 7.45 17.41 27.90
CA ALA A 115 6.29 17.96 28.58
C ALA A 115 5.27 16.88 28.95
N LEU A 116 4.99 15.91 28.07
CA LEU A 116 4.13 14.77 28.37
C LEU A 116 4.70 13.91 29.51
N ALA A 117 5.99 13.54 29.42
CA ALA A 117 6.67 12.74 30.43
C ALA A 117 6.66 13.46 31.80
N ALA A 118 6.92 14.77 31.81
CA ALA A 118 6.82 15.61 32.99
C ALA A 118 5.38 15.70 33.52
N ALA A 119 4.38 15.85 32.66
CA ALA A 119 2.97 15.91 33.04
C ALA A 119 2.51 14.63 33.73
N LYS A 120 2.87 13.45 33.18
CA LYS A 120 2.60 12.15 33.82
C LYS A 120 3.30 12.03 35.18
N THR A 121 4.58 12.40 35.24
CA THR A 121 5.38 12.35 36.49
C THR A 121 4.83 13.27 37.57
N ALA A 122 4.38 14.46 37.19
CA ALA A 122 3.78 15.45 38.09
C ALA A 122 2.32 15.13 38.45
N GLY A 123 1.75 14.05 37.89
CA GLY A 123 0.38 13.63 38.11
C GLY A 123 -0.64 14.65 37.58
N VAL A 124 -0.37 15.26 36.42
CA VAL A 124 -1.36 16.04 35.68
C VAL A 124 -2.46 15.09 35.22
N THR A 125 -3.72 15.48 35.46
CA THR A 125 -4.87 14.64 35.12
C THR A 125 -5.09 14.68 33.60
N ALA A 126 -5.07 13.52 32.96
CA ALA A 126 -5.45 13.37 31.56
C ALA A 126 -6.94 13.63 31.36
N ASN A 127 -7.27 14.36 30.30
CA ASN A 127 -8.63 14.44 29.78
C ASN A 127 -8.84 13.27 28.83
N THR A 128 -10.03 12.67 28.88
CA THR A 128 -10.41 11.54 28.03
C THR A 128 -11.53 11.98 27.10
N GLY A 129 -11.46 11.56 25.84
CA GLY A 129 -12.51 11.78 24.86
C GLY A 129 -13.28 10.51 24.56
N SER A 130 -14.10 10.57 23.52
CA SER A 130 -14.79 9.40 22.97
C SER A 130 -15.02 9.56 21.48
N LEU A 131 -15.22 8.43 20.78
CA LEU A 131 -15.64 8.44 19.39
C LEU A 131 -17.03 9.06 19.21
N SER A 132 -17.15 9.93 18.20
CA SER A 132 -18.39 10.53 17.71
C SER A 132 -18.41 10.40 16.19
N GLY A 133 -19.05 9.33 15.69
CA GLY A 133 -18.91 8.92 14.29
C GLY A 133 -17.49 8.39 14.03
N SER A 134 -16.84 8.91 12.98
CA SER A 134 -15.45 8.56 12.65
C SER A 134 -14.39 9.40 13.39
N ASN A 135 -14.81 10.44 14.10
CA ASN A 135 -13.92 11.38 14.79
C ASN A 135 -13.80 11.06 16.29
N TYR A 136 -12.68 11.40 16.90
CA TYR A 136 -12.47 11.29 18.35
C TYR A 136 -12.56 12.68 18.99
N VAL A 137 -13.45 12.86 19.97
CA VAL A 137 -13.79 14.19 20.50
C VAL A 137 -13.47 14.28 21.99
N PHE A 138 -12.69 15.30 22.37
CA PHE A 138 -12.54 15.76 23.74
C PHE A 138 -13.44 16.98 23.94
N SER A 139 -14.50 16.83 24.75
CA SER A 139 -15.47 17.89 25.00
C SER A 139 -15.22 18.64 26.30
N ALA A 140 -15.66 19.91 26.35
CA ALA A 140 -15.64 20.74 27.55
C ALA A 140 -14.23 20.87 28.17
N LEU A 141 -13.22 20.98 27.32
CA LEU A 141 -11.84 21.20 27.74
C LEU A 141 -11.68 22.65 28.19
N PRO A 142 -11.15 22.90 29.39
CA PRO A 142 -10.74 24.25 29.75
C PRO A 142 -9.74 24.82 28.75
N ALA A 143 -9.75 26.14 28.60
CA ALA A 143 -8.71 26.86 27.90
C ALA A 143 -7.28 26.43 28.29
N GLY A 144 -6.45 26.08 27.32
CA GLY A 144 -5.07 25.66 27.60
C GLY A 144 -4.31 25.12 26.39
N TYR A 145 -3.02 24.88 26.62
CA TYR A 145 -2.16 24.18 25.67
C TYR A 145 -2.10 22.70 26.03
N TYR A 146 -2.42 21.84 25.07
CA TYR A 146 -2.60 20.41 25.29
C TYR A 146 -1.62 19.58 24.49
N VAL A 147 -0.96 18.62 25.15
CA VAL A 147 -0.31 17.50 24.47
C VAL A 147 -1.24 16.29 24.50
N ILE A 148 -1.43 15.66 23.36
CA ILE A 148 -2.35 14.54 23.15
C ILE A 148 -1.54 13.33 22.77
N GLU A 149 -1.73 12.26 23.52
CA GLU A 149 -1.14 10.95 23.25
C GLU A 149 -2.20 9.94 22.82
N ASP A 150 -1.75 8.94 22.07
CA ASP A 150 -2.52 7.76 21.75
C ASP A 150 -2.02 6.58 22.59
N GLU A 151 -2.77 6.24 23.66
CA GLU A 151 -2.49 5.10 24.54
C GLU A 151 -3.33 3.86 24.15
N GLY A 152 -3.97 3.85 22.98
CA GLY A 152 -4.79 2.73 22.54
C GLY A 152 -3.97 1.49 22.15
N GLU A 153 -4.59 0.31 22.26
CA GLU A 153 -4.09 -0.93 21.65
C GLU A 153 -4.41 -1.01 20.14
N GLY A 154 -5.17 -0.03 19.60
CA GLY A 154 -5.48 0.06 18.17
C GLY A 154 -4.28 0.55 17.37
N VAL A 155 -3.93 -0.16 16.31
CA VAL A 155 -2.72 0.07 15.51
C VAL A 155 -3.12 0.56 14.11
N PRO A 156 -2.41 1.54 13.50
CA PRO A 156 -1.19 2.24 13.95
C PRO A 156 -1.41 3.35 14.97
N ILE A 157 -0.53 3.48 15.97
CA ILE A 157 -0.53 4.54 17.00
C ILE A 157 -0.09 5.88 16.39
N SER A 158 -0.82 6.97 16.68
CA SER A 158 -0.46 8.31 16.18
C SER A 158 0.67 8.94 16.99
N ALA A 159 1.54 9.70 16.31
CA ALA A 159 2.48 10.62 16.96
C ALA A 159 1.73 11.65 17.85
N LEU A 160 2.44 12.23 18.83
CA LEU A 160 1.89 13.26 19.71
C LEU A 160 1.32 14.43 18.91
N MET A 161 0.19 14.95 19.38
CA MET A 161 -0.45 16.12 18.81
C MET A 161 -0.46 17.24 19.86
N LEU A 162 -0.21 18.46 19.40
CA LEU A 162 -0.13 19.63 20.25
C LEU A 162 -1.02 20.73 19.68
N ASP A 163 -1.93 21.25 20.50
CA ASP A 163 -2.77 22.38 20.09
C ASP A 163 -3.25 23.21 21.28
N THR A 164 -3.64 24.45 21.00
CA THR A 164 -4.22 25.38 21.95
C THR A 164 -5.74 25.35 21.85
N VAL A 165 -6.40 24.92 22.93
CA VAL A 165 -7.85 25.01 23.05
C VAL A 165 -8.25 26.37 23.57
N THR A 166 -9.04 27.09 22.78
CA THR A 166 -9.73 28.31 23.18
C THR A 166 -11.21 28.07 23.49
N ASP A 167 -12.05 29.10 23.47
CA ASP A 167 -13.50 28.93 23.46
C ASP A 167 -14.04 28.38 22.13
N ALA A 168 -13.17 28.16 21.15
CA ALA A 168 -13.46 27.53 19.87
C ALA A 168 -13.22 26.01 19.86
N ASP A 169 -13.82 25.37 18.87
CA ASP A 169 -13.55 23.98 18.51
C ASP A 169 -12.27 23.91 17.68
N VAL A 170 -11.34 23.07 18.13
CA VAL A 170 -10.06 22.79 17.48
C VAL A 170 -10.20 21.50 16.67
N GLU A 171 -9.81 21.53 15.40
CA GLU A 171 -9.76 20.34 14.55
C GLU A 171 -8.32 19.97 14.23
N ILE A 172 -7.94 18.72 14.52
CA ILE A 172 -6.63 18.17 14.22
C ILE A 172 -6.77 16.85 13.45
N ASN A 173 -5.84 16.58 12.54
CA ASN A 173 -5.80 15.33 11.80
C ASN A 173 -4.92 14.32 12.52
N LEU A 174 -5.33 13.05 12.49
CA LEU A 174 -4.51 11.93 12.95
C LEU A 174 -3.19 11.92 12.17
N LYS A 175 -2.06 11.85 12.88
CA LYS A 175 -0.72 11.88 12.25
C LYS A 175 -0.25 10.50 11.76
N ALA A 176 -1.09 9.46 11.87
CA ALA A 176 -0.79 8.12 11.39
C ALA A 176 -1.35 7.90 9.97
N GLU A 177 -0.50 7.53 9.04
CA GLU A 177 -0.85 7.15 7.67
C GLU A 177 -0.18 5.81 7.33
N ASP A 178 -0.96 4.86 6.81
CA ASP A 178 -0.44 3.66 6.14
C ASP A 178 -0.67 3.81 4.63
N LYS A 179 0.39 3.84 3.84
CA LYS A 179 0.30 3.96 2.37
C LYS A 179 0.67 2.66 1.67
N SER A 180 0.62 1.53 2.40
CA SER A 180 1.17 0.30 1.87
C SER A 180 0.21 -0.31 0.86
N THR A 181 0.80 -0.80 -0.23
CA THR A 181 0.10 -1.62 -1.23
C THR A 181 0.77 -2.97 -1.35
N LYS A 182 -0.01 -3.98 -1.74
CA LYS A 182 0.49 -5.29 -2.13
C LYS A 182 -0.20 -5.70 -3.42
N GLU A 183 0.60 -6.05 -4.41
CA GLU A 183 0.17 -6.32 -5.77
C GLU A 183 0.91 -7.54 -6.33
N ILE A 184 0.29 -8.21 -7.30
CA ILE A 184 0.86 -9.22 -8.18
C ILE A 184 1.27 -8.51 -9.46
N MET A 185 2.51 -8.72 -9.89
CA MET A 185 3.04 -8.14 -11.11
C MET A 185 3.23 -9.17 -12.21
N THR A 186 3.10 -8.72 -13.45
CA THR A 186 3.71 -9.40 -14.59
C THR A 186 5.24 -9.42 -14.44
N ALA A 187 5.91 -10.37 -15.09
CA ALA A 187 7.37 -10.44 -15.12
C ALA A 187 8.04 -9.16 -15.71
N GLU A 188 7.29 -8.35 -16.45
CA GLU A 188 7.74 -7.10 -17.06
C GLU A 188 7.31 -5.84 -16.28
N GLU A 189 6.70 -5.97 -15.09
CA GLU A 189 6.18 -4.86 -14.25
C GLU A 189 5.13 -3.97 -14.96
N LEU A 190 4.44 -4.49 -15.98
CA LEU A 190 3.53 -3.72 -16.84
C LEU A 190 2.08 -3.64 -16.33
N VAL A 191 1.71 -4.46 -15.35
CA VAL A 191 0.33 -4.66 -14.84
C VAL A 191 0.42 -5.06 -13.38
N ASN A 192 -0.41 -4.47 -12.51
CA ASN A 192 -0.42 -4.70 -11.07
C ASN A 192 -1.83 -5.13 -10.62
N SER A 193 -2.04 -6.40 -10.32
CA SER A 193 -3.35 -6.88 -9.87
C SER A 193 -3.32 -7.35 -8.43
N LYS A 194 -4.48 -7.68 -7.86
CA LYS A 194 -4.57 -8.39 -6.58
C LYS A 194 -5.02 -9.84 -6.73
N ALA A 195 -5.41 -10.28 -7.92
CA ALA A 195 -5.82 -11.64 -8.18
C ALA A 195 -5.19 -12.17 -9.47
N ASN A 196 -4.77 -13.43 -9.46
CA ASN A 196 -4.35 -14.15 -10.65
C ASN A 196 -4.70 -15.64 -10.59
N GLU A 197 -4.52 -16.33 -11.71
CA GLU A 197 -4.62 -17.79 -11.78
C GLU A 197 -3.34 -18.36 -12.37
N LEU A 198 -2.89 -19.49 -11.82
CA LEU A 198 -1.65 -20.15 -12.23
C LEU A 198 -1.73 -21.66 -12.00
N GLY A 199 -1.05 -22.42 -12.87
CA GLY A 199 -0.87 -23.86 -12.67
C GLY A 199 0.39 -24.21 -11.87
N LEU A 200 0.56 -25.52 -11.63
CA LEU A 200 1.68 -26.09 -10.88
C LEU A 200 3.05 -25.63 -11.41
N GLY A 201 3.93 -25.23 -10.49
CA GLY A 201 5.31 -24.85 -10.79
C GLY A 201 5.47 -23.47 -11.44
N ARG A 202 4.38 -22.71 -11.61
CA ARG A 202 4.43 -21.34 -12.12
C ARG A 202 4.74 -20.35 -11.01
N ALA A 203 5.48 -19.30 -11.36
CA ALA A 203 5.90 -18.27 -10.43
C ALA A 203 4.87 -17.12 -10.39
N VAL A 204 4.53 -16.66 -9.19
CA VAL A 204 3.84 -15.40 -8.93
C VAL A 204 4.89 -14.37 -8.54
N ASN A 205 4.85 -13.19 -9.16
CA ASN A 205 5.70 -12.06 -8.76
C ASN A 205 4.87 -11.10 -7.91
N TYR A 206 5.39 -10.71 -6.76
CA TYR A 206 4.75 -9.79 -5.83
C TYR A 206 5.51 -8.48 -5.75
N LYS A 207 4.77 -7.40 -5.49
CA LYS A 207 5.29 -6.08 -5.16
C LYS A 207 4.61 -5.55 -3.91
N ILE A 208 5.40 -5.06 -2.98
CA ILE A 208 4.95 -4.30 -1.82
C ILE A 208 5.53 -2.89 -1.96
N THR A 209 4.67 -1.87 -1.84
CA THR A 209 5.13 -0.48 -1.75
C THR A 209 4.71 0.12 -0.42
N GLN A 210 5.49 1.06 0.11
CA GLN A 210 5.18 1.83 1.31
C GLN A 210 6.00 3.11 1.32
N GLU A 211 5.51 4.17 1.97
CA GLU A 211 6.28 5.37 2.27
C GLU A 211 6.91 5.25 3.67
N ILE A 212 8.19 5.58 3.82
CA ILE A 212 8.83 5.59 5.14
C ILE A 212 8.12 6.59 6.05
N PRO A 213 7.54 6.13 7.18
CA PRO A 213 6.84 7.01 8.10
C PRO A 213 7.77 8.07 8.70
N ASP A 214 7.19 9.16 9.20
CA ASP A 214 7.93 10.19 9.94
C ASP A 214 8.47 9.64 11.26
N TYR A 215 9.76 9.26 11.26
CA TYR A 215 10.51 8.80 12.42
C TYR A 215 11.20 9.95 13.19
N THR A 216 10.86 11.22 12.95
CA THR A 216 11.50 12.34 13.68
C THR A 216 11.32 12.16 15.19
N GLY A 217 12.34 12.44 16.00
CA GLY A 217 12.28 12.29 17.47
C GLY A 217 12.56 10.86 17.95
N TYR A 218 12.77 9.91 17.06
CA TYR A 218 13.31 8.60 17.39
C TYR A 218 14.83 8.65 17.29
N ASP A 219 15.53 8.31 18.37
CA ASP A 219 16.97 8.01 18.32
C ASP A 219 17.24 6.66 17.62
N TYR A 220 16.21 5.82 17.52
CA TYR A 220 16.22 4.47 16.98
C TYR A 220 14.87 4.15 16.34
N TYR A 221 14.87 3.66 15.10
CA TYR A 221 13.64 3.32 14.38
C TYR A 221 13.79 1.99 13.62
N TYR A 222 13.12 0.94 14.11
CA TYR A 222 13.00 -0.31 13.38
C TYR A 222 11.82 -0.25 12.42
N TYR A 223 11.99 -0.89 11.27
CA TYR A 223 11.01 -0.97 10.21
C TYR A 223 11.10 -2.35 9.57
N LEU A 224 10.00 -3.08 9.59
CA LEU A 224 9.89 -4.47 9.17
C LEU A 224 8.78 -4.61 8.13
N ILE A 225 9.02 -5.45 7.12
CA ILE A 225 7.98 -5.93 6.21
C ILE A 225 7.76 -7.41 6.50
N ASN A 226 6.54 -7.71 6.92
CA ASN A 226 6.08 -9.03 7.32
C ASN A 226 5.27 -9.65 6.17
N ASP A 227 5.52 -10.92 5.87
CA ASP A 227 4.81 -11.59 4.78
C ASP A 227 4.44 -13.04 5.14
N THR A 228 3.24 -13.47 4.74
CA THR A 228 2.71 -14.81 5.01
C THR A 228 2.04 -15.37 3.76
N LEU A 229 2.66 -16.40 3.20
CA LEU A 229 2.19 -17.16 2.05
C LEU A 229 1.41 -18.39 2.53
N SER A 230 0.29 -18.70 1.88
CA SER A 230 -0.41 -19.96 2.12
C SER A 230 0.45 -21.17 1.73
N SER A 231 0.15 -22.37 2.25
CA SER A 231 0.95 -23.59 2.01
C SER A 231 1.08 -23.95 0.52
N GLY A 232 0.16 -23.47 -0.32
CA GLY A 232 0.17 -23.65 -1.76
C GLY A 232 1.26 -22.88 -2.52
N LEU A 233 1.98 -21.99 -1.84
CA LEU A 233 2.96 -21.10 -2.44
C LEU A 233 4.32 -21.30 -1.79
N THR A 234 5.30 -21.70 -2.58
CA THR A 234 6.70 -21.85 -2.13
C THR A 234 7.46 -20.55 -2.35
N PHE A 235 7.85 -19.88 -1.28
CA PHE A 235 8.66 -18.66 -1.31
C PHE A 235 10.03 -18.90 -1.95
N ASN A 236 10.50 -17.94 -2.76
CA ASN A 236 11.85 -17.92 -3.31
C ASN A 236 12.70 -16.80 -2.65
N PRO A 237 13.54 -17.12 -1.65
CA PRO A 237 14.29 -16.12 -0.89
C PRO A 237 15.36 -15.38 -1.70
N ASP A 238 15.84 -15.97 -2.80
CA ASP A 238 16.84 -15.35 -3.68
C ASP A 238 16.25 -14.30 -4.62
N SER A 239 14.91 -14.25 -4.73
CA SER A 239 14.22 -13.29 -5.59
C SER A 239 13.95 -11.94 -4.94
N VAL A 240 14.24 -11.78 -3.64
CA VAL A 240 13.93 -10.56 -2.90
C VAL A 240 14.83 -9.42 -3.37
N VAL A 241 14.22 -8.36 -3.92
CA VAL A 241 14.88 -7.11 -4.28
C VAL A 241 14.17 -5.96 -3.56
N VAL A 242 14.96 -5.14 -2.85
CA VAL A 242 14.46 -3.95 -2.15
C VAL A 242 15.04 -2.70 -2.81
N LYS A 243 14.17 -1.78 -3.21
CA LYS A 243 14.52 -0.47 -3.75
C LYS A 243 13.94 0.63 -2.89
N VAL A 244 14.62 1.77 -2.85
CA VAL A 244 14.16 2.99 -2.18
C VAL A 244 14.25 4.15 -3.15
N THR A 245 13.19 4.95 -3.23
CA THR A 245 13.07 6.08 -4.12
C THR A 245 12.99 7.37 -3.31
N LYS A 246 14.00 8.22 -3.48
CA LYS A 246 13.97 9.60 -3.02
C LYS A 246 13.00 10.39 -3.90
N PRO A 247 12.02 11.10 -3.31
CA PRO A 247 11.09 11.91 -4.09
C PRO A 247 11.81 13.03 -4.84
N ALA A 248 11.24 13.44 -5.98
CA ALA A 248 11.75 14.58 -6.74
C ALA A 248 11.64 15.87 -5.91
N VAL A 249 12.62 16.76 -6.05
CA VAL A 249 12.60 18.08 -5.39
C VAL A 249 12.24 19.12 -6.46
N PRO A 250 11.08 19.78 -6.37
CA PRO A 250 10.71 20.82 -7.33
C PRO A 250 11.64 22.03 -7.21
N GLU A 251 11.78 22.79 -8.30
CA GLU A 251 12.60 24.01 -8.34
C GLU A 251 12.18 24.98 -7.22
N GLN A 252 13.16 25.40 -6.41
CA GLN A 252 12.94 26.38 -5.34
C GLN A 252 13.45 27.75 -5.81
N PRO A 253 12.61 28.80 -5.80
CA PRO A 253 13.02 30.14 -6.19
C PRO A 253 14.06 30.71 -5.22
N ALA A 254 14.91 31.62 -5.71
CA ALA A 254 15.87 32.32 -4.86
C ALA A 254 15.12 33.17 -3.80
N VAL A 255 15.54 33.06 -2.54
CA VAL A 255 14.94 33.80 -1.42
C VAL A 255 15.91 34.89 -0.98
N THR A 256 15.41 36.13 -0.85
CA THR A 256 16.18 37.28 -0.36
C THR A 256 15.74 37.58 1.07
N VAL A 257 16.69 37.63 2.00
CA VAL A 257 16.43 37.89 3.42
C VAL A 257 17.21 39.14 3.84
N ALA A 258 16.54 40.10 4.49
CA ALA A 258 17.20 41.29 5.04
C ALA A 258 18.13 40.89 6.20
N LYS A 259 19.31 41.52 6.28
CA LYS A 259 20.21 41.32 7.42
C LYS A 259 19.67 42.07 8.63
N ASP A 260 19.00 41.37 9.55
CA ASP A 260 18.68 41.97 10.84
C ASP A 260 19.96 42.33 11.58
N THR A 261 20.05 43.59 12.01
CA THR A 261 21.17 44.13 12.78
C THR A 261 21.18 43.53 14.18
N TYR A 262 21.79 42.35 14.34
CA TYR A 262 22.24 41.90 15.65
C TYR A 262 23.43 42.77 16.09
N ALA A 263 23.24 43.43 17.23
CA ALA A 263 24.18 44.38 17.81
C ALA A 263 25.27 43.69 18.64
N ASP A 264 26.00 42.71 18.08
CA ASP A 264 27.25 42.18 18.66
C ASP A 264 27.98 41.19 17.72
N GLY A 265 28.48 41.67 16.59
CA GLY A 265 29.88 41.43 16.20
C GLY A 265 30.45 40.02 15.97
N GLU A 266 29.69 38.92 16.05
CA GLU A 266 30.12 37.59 15.59
C GLU A 266 29.13 37.05 14.55
N ALA A 267 29.53 37.09 13.28
CA ALA A 267 28.78 36.47 12.20
C ALA A 267 28.88 34.95 12.36
N ALA A 268 27.78 34.31 12.77
CA ALA A 268 27.60 32.88 12.52
C ALA A 268 27.50 32.70 10.99
N GLU A 269 28.46 31.98 10.39
CA GLU A 269 28.30 31.46 9.04
C GLU A 269 27.11 30.50 9.05
N ALA A 270 25.91 30.99 8.73
CA ALA A 270 24.76 30.13 8.49
C ALA A 270 25.03 29.33 7.22
N GLU A 271 25.22 28.02 7.36
CA GLU A 271 25.49 27.14 6.23
C GLU A 271 24.41 27.28 5.14
N GLY A 272 24.83 27.55 3.90
CA GLY A 272 23.95 27.57 2.72
C GLY A 272 23.54 28.94 2.16
N PHE A 273 23.96 30.06 2.74
CA PHE A 273 23.73 31.41 2.19
C PHE A 273 25.00 32.02 1.59
N ALA A 274 24.92 32.60 0.39
CA ALA A 274 26.04 33.32 -0.23
C ALA A 274 25.86 34.84 -0.04
N LEU A 275 26.91 35.52 0.42
CA LEU A 275 26.92 36.99 0.52
C LEU A 275 27.05 37.61 -0.88
N ASN A 276 25.96 38.15 -1.44
CA ASN A 276 26.01 38.89 -2.70
C ASN A 276 26.24 40.39 -2.42
N THR A 277 27.45 40.89 -2.69
CA THR A 277 27.79 42.30 -2.49
C THR A 277 27.59 43.13 -3.76
N SER A 278 26.35 43.32 -4.20
CA SER A 278 26.04 44.39 -5.16
C SER A 278 25.51 45.62 -4.41
N ARG A 279 26.43 46.54 -4.11
CA ARG A 279 26.20 47.77 -3.36
C ARG A 279 25.40 48.79 -4.17
N THR A 280 24.11 48.95 -3.85
CA THR A 280 23.33 50.19 -4.09
C THR A 280 22.22 50.32 -3.05
N GLY A 281 22.50 50.99 -1.92
CA GLY A 281 21.55 51.24 -0.83
C GLY A 281 22.06 50.71 0.52
N ASP A 282 21.68 51.35 1.63
CA ASP A 282 22.23 51.17 2.99
C ASP A 282 21.82 49.87 3.72
N GLU A 283 21.38 48.82 3.02
CA GLU A 283 20.98 47.54 3.62
C GLU A 283 21.67 46.35 2.94
N ASP A 284 22.33 45.50 3.74
CA ASP A 284 22.90 44.23 3.29
C ASP A 284 21.80 43.15 3.28
N TYR A 285 21.74 42.30 2.25
CA TYR A 285 20.80 41.18 2.15
C TYR A 285 21.55 39.85 1.98
N TRP A 286 21.02 38.78 2.56
CA TRP A 286 21.42 37.41 2.24
C TRP A 286 20.58 36.88 1.08
N ILE A 287 21.22 36.23 0.11
CA ILE A 287 20.52 35.58 -0.99
C ILE A 287 20.74 34.07 -0.86
N LYS A 288 19.65 33.32 -0.68
CA LYS A 288 19.65 31.88 -0.91
C LYS A 288 19.49 31.66 -2.41
N ALA A 289 20.49 31.04 -3.03
CA ALA A 289 20.43 30.76 -4.47
C ALA A 289 19.24 29.85 -4.79
N ALA A 290 18.66 30.03 -5.98
CA ALA A 290 17.62 29.12 -6.47
C ALA A 290 18.16 27.68 -6.48
N VAL A 291 17.35 26.74 -5.99
CA VAL A 291 17.69 25.31 -6.04
C VAL A 291 17.02 24.75 -7.29
N PRO A 292 17.79 24.27 -8.29
CA PRO A 292 17.21 23.70 -9.49
C PRO A 292 16.42 22.42 -9.14
N ALA A 293 15.41 22.11 -9.95
CA ALA A 293 14.65 20.87 -9.81
C ALA A 293 15.61 19.65 -9.80
N GLN A 294 15.32 18.70 -8.92
CA GLN A 294 16.02 17.41 -8.85
C GLN A 294 15.04 16.30 -9.16
N GLU A 295 15.39 15.45 -10.12
CA GLU A 295 14.63 14.25 -10.46
C GLU A 295 14.61 13.26 -9.29
N ALA A 296 13.58 12.41 -9.25
CA ALA A 296 13.53 11.31 -8.31
C ALA A 296 14.71 10.34 -8.52
N VAL A 297 15.23 9.78 -7.43
CA VAL A 297 16.39 8.88 -7.48
C VAL A 297 16.05 7.56 -6.80
N THR A 298 16.08 6.48 -7.57
CA THR A 298 15.87 5.12 -7.05
C THR A 298 17.20 4.41 -6.82
N THR A 299 17.35 3.81 -5.64
CA THR A 299 18.53 3.05 -5.21
C THR A 299 18.13 1.66 -4.78
N THR A 300 18.84 0.63 -5.26
CA THR A 300 18.68 -0.74 -4.79
C THR A 300 19.48 -0.94 -3.50
N LEU A 301 18.83 -1.47 -2.46
CA LEU A 301 19.45 -1.79 -1.18
C LEU A 301 20.19 -3.14 -1.24
N VAL A 302 21.17 -3.31 -0.36
CA VAL A 302 22.01 -4.51 -0.28
C VAL A 302 21.62 -5.38 0.91
N LYS A 303 21.21 -6.62 0.63
CA LYS A 303 20.94 -7.66 1.65
C LYS A 303 22.19 -7.91 2.52
N GLY A 304 22.01 -7.98 3.83
CA GLY A 304 23.06 -8.14 4.84
C GLY A 304 23.82 -6.87 5.20
N ALA A 305 23.43 -5.71 4.67
CA ALA A 305 24.05 -4.43 4.98
C ALA A 305 23.00 -3.32 5.22
N ASP A 306 22.08 -3.16 4.27
CA ASP A 306 21.00 -2.18 4.34
C ASP A 306 19.71 -2.79 4.90
N TYR A 307 19.48 -4.08 4.63
CA TYR A 307 18.36 -4.86 5.16
C TYR A 307 18.78 -6.32 5.37
N TYR A 308 18.02 -7.05 6.17
CA TYR A 308 18.18 -8.47 6.47
C TYR A 308 16.89 -9.20 6.11
N LEU A 309 17.00 -10.46 5.68
CA LEU A 309 15.86 -11.31 5.32
C LEU A 309 15.87 -12.53 6.24
N TYR A 310 14.82 -12.67 7.03
CA TYR A 310 14.59 -13.80 7.92
C TYR A 310 13.52 -14.69 7.33
N TYR A 311 13.79 -16.00 7.24
CA TYR A 311 12.88 -17.02 6.71
C TYR A 311 13.34 -18.39 7.20
N ASP A 312 12.44 -19.37 7.22
CA ASP A 312 12.81 -20.75 7.50
C ASP A 312 13.51 -21.35 6.28
N ASN A 313 14.81 -21.60 6.40
CA ASN A 313 15.63 -22.22 5.36
C ASN A 313 15.57 -23.76 5.39
N GLY A 314 14.85 -24.35 6.34
CA GLY A 314 14.77 -25.80 6.55
C GLY A 314 16.05 -26.41 7.12
N ALA A 315 16.98 -25.61 7.65
CA ALA A 315 18.21 -26.11 8.27
C ALA A 315 17.89 -26.91 9.54
N GLU A 316 18.65 -27.99 9.77
CA GLU A 316 18.48 -28.81 10.97
C GLU A 316 19.56 -28.51 12.01
N ALA A 317 19.28 -28.85 13.28
CA ALA A 317 20.20 -28.62 14.38
C ALA A 317 21.59 -29.24 14.10
N GLY A 318 22.61 -28.39 14.01
CA GLY A 318 23.99 -28.77 13.67
C GLY A 318 24.47 -28.22 12.31
N ASP A 319 23.57 -27.67 11.49
CA ASP A 319 23.93 -26.93 10.28
C ASP A 319 24.45 -25.53 10.63
N ALA A 320 25.34 -24.99 9.78
CA ALA A 320 25.97 -23.68 10.01
C ALA A 320 24.99 -22.49 9.86
N GLU A 321 23.87 -22.71 9.19
CA GLU A 321 22.80 -21.73 8.95
C GLU A 321 21.57 -22.01 9.82
N TYR A 322 21.67 -22.95 10.78
CA TYR A 322 20.61 -23.23 11.73
C TYR A 322 20.56 -22.13 12.79
N ASP A 323 19.37 -21.56 12.94
CA ASP A 323 19.04 -20.55 13.92
C ASP A 323 17.85 -21.07 14.74
N GLU A 324 18.05 -21.29 16.04
CA GLU A 324 17.03 -21.87 16.92
C GLU A 324 15.89 -20.90 17.23
N ASP A 325 16.11 -19.60 17.03
CA ASP A 325 15.15 -18.53 17.34
C ASP A 325 14.33 -18.12 16.11
N ILE A 326 14.71 -18.56 14.89
CA ILE A 326 14.06 -18.14 13.63
C ILE A 326 12.55 -18.38 13.64
N ALA A 327 12.07 -19.51 14.18
CA ALA A 327 10.65 -19.81 14.25
C ALA A 327 9.89 -18.84 15.18
N THR A 328 10.55 -18.41 16.26
CA THR A 328 10.02 -17.42 17.20
C THR A 328 9.98 -16.03 16.56
N ILE A 329 11.03 -15.65 15.85
CA ILE A 329 11.12 -14.38 15.11
C ILE A 329 10.03 -14.29 14.05
N LEU A 330 9.88 -15.35 13.25
CA LEU A 330 8.88 -15.41 12.20
C LEU A 330 7.46 -15.38 12.76
N ASN A 331 7.21 -15.99 13.92
CA ASN A 331 5.90 -15.98 14.59
C ASN A 331 4.73 -16.32 13.64
N GLY A 332 4.90 -17.36 12.82
CA GLY A 332 3.93 -17.81 11.83
C GLY A 332 3.96 -17.08 10.48
N LYS A 333 4.83 -16.09 10.29
CA LYS A 333 5.11 -15.45 9.00
C LYS A 333 6.02 -16.35 8.15
N THR A 334 5.93 -16.23 6.83
CA THR A 334 6.84 -16.93 5.90
C THR A 334 8.20 -16.27 5.86
N PHE A 335 8.25 -14.94 5.84
CA PHE A 335 9.48 -14.19 5.95
C PHE A 335 9.27 -12.82 6.59
N ILE A 336 10.37 -12.24 7.07
CA ILE A 336 10.46 -10.86 7.55
C ILE A 336 11.63 -10.19 6.84
N ILE A 337 11.39 -9.02 6.26
CA ILE A 337 12.46 -8.11 5.81
C ILE A 337 12.66 -7.08 6.90
N ALA A 338 13.81 -7.12 7.56
CA ALA A 338 14.17 -6.16 8.60
C ALA A 338 15.14 -5.13 8.05
N PHE A 339 14.78 -3.86 8.11
CA PHE A 339 15.68 -2.80 7.68
C PHE A 339 16.68 -2.52 8.79
N ASN A 340 17.92 -2.20 8.41
CA ASN A 340 18.87 -1.64 9.36
C ASN A 340 18.34 -0.29 9.88
N ASP A 341 18.81 0.16 11.05
CA ASP A 341 18.28 1.38 11.71
C ASP A 341 18.12 2.52 10.71
N VAL A 342 16.87 2.89 10.47
CA VAL A 342 16.49 3.85 9.45
C VAL A 342 17.05 5.23 9.81
N VAL A 343 17.17 5.54 11.11
CA VAL A 343 17.76 6.79 11.61
C VAL A 343 19.25 6.87 11.31
N ALA A 344 19.97 5.74 11.44
CA ALA A 344 21.39 5.65 11.14
C ALA A 344 21.71 5.47 9.63
N SER A 345 20.68 5.25 8.81
CA SER A 345 20.83 5.01 7.38
C SER A 345 21.00 6.34 6.61
N ASN A 346 21.99 6.39 5.71
CA ASN A 346 22.12 7.50 4.75
C ASN A 346 21.36 7.26 3.43
N LYS A 347 20.61 6.15 3.33
CA LYS A 347 19.97 5.69 2.08
C LYS A 347 18.44 5.71 2.13
N ILE A 348 17.88 5.82 3.33
CA ILE A 348 16.44 5.78 3.60
C ILE A 348 16.16 6.99 4.48
N ASP A 349 15.10 7.72 4.18
CA ASP A 349 14.73 8.92 4.92
C ASP A 349 13.20 9.07 4.86
N ILE A 350 12.67 9.95 5.70
CA ILE A 350 11.24 10.23 5.81
C ILE A 350 10.68 10.58 4.43
N GLY A 351 9.53 9.99 4.09
CA GLY A 351 8.85 10.23 2.82
C GLY A 351 9.48 9.52 1.62
N TYR A 352 10.54 8.73 1.80
CA TYR A 352 11.10 7.93 0.70
C TYR A 352 10.17 6.73 0.45
N GLY A 353 9.94 6.41 -0.82
CA GLY A 353 9.17 5.23 -1.20
C GLY A 353 10.02 3.97 -1.12
N VAL A 354 9.58 2.97 -0.39
CA VAL A 354 10.14 1.62 -0.37
C VAL A 354 9.36 0.74 -1.33
N GLU A 355 10.07 0.01 -2.18
CA GLU A 355 9.53 -1.02 -3.06
C GLU A 355 10.25 -2.34 -2.77
N VAL A 356 9.48 -3.38 -2.46
CA VAL A 356 9.98 -4.76 -2.34
C VAL A 356 9.35 -5.60 -3.43
N THR A 357 10.17 -6.32 -4.17
CA THR A 357 9.72 -7.33 -5.15
C THR A 357 10.27 -8.70 -4.76
N TYR A 358 9.46 -9.74 -4.95
CA TYR A 358 9.84 -11.12 -4.68
C TYR A 358 8.92 -12.09 -5.42
N THR A 359 9.26 -13.38 -5.42
CA THR A 359 8.52 -14.43 -6.13
C THR A 359 8.17 -15.59 -5.22
N ALA A 360 7.06 -16.26 -5.53
CA ALA A 360 6.73 -17.57 -5.00
C ALA A 360 6.27 -18.50 -6.13
N THR A 361 6.29 -19.80 -5.92
CA THR A 361 5.88 -20.80 -6.92
C THR A 361 4.69 -21.62 -6.45
N VAL A 362 3.69 -21.81 -7.31
CA VAL A 362 2.55 -22.70 -7.02
C VAL A 362 3.04 -24.14 -6.85
N ASN A 363 2.78 -24.76 -5.72
CA ASN A 363 3.21 -26.13 -5.41
C ASN A 363 2.02 -27.11 -5.34
N SER A 364 2.30 -28.38 -5.03
CA SER A 364 1.28 -29.44 -4.99
C SER A 364 0.27 -29.32 -3.86
N ASP A 365 0.57 -28.52 -2.83
CA ASP A 365 -0.29 -28.29 -1.67
C ASP A 365 -1.24 -27.11 -1.89
N ALA A 366 -1.21 -26.50 -3.09
CA ALA A 366 -2.11 -25.42 -3.44
C ALA A 366 -3.56 -25.87 -3.42
N VAL A 367 -4.38 -25.07 -2.72
CA VAL A 367 -5.83 -25.19 -2.68
C VAL A 367 -6.35 -25.05 -4.10
N VAL A 368 -7.19 -26.01 -4.51
CA VAL A 368 -7.82 -26.06 -5.83
C VAL A 368 -9.27 -25.64 -5.74
N GLY A 369 -9.76 -24.92 -6.76
CA GLY A 369 -11.15 -24.55 -6.90
C GLY A 369 -11.40 -23.06 -6.65
N VAL A 370 -12.49 -22.77 -5.94
CA VAL A 370 -12.97 -21.39 -5.73
C VAL A 370 -12.19 -20.60 -4.68
N ASP A 371 -11.56 -21.27 -3.72
CA ASP A 371 -10.87 -20.61 -2.61
C ASP A 371 -9.42 -20.24 -3.01
N PRO A 372 -8.92 -19.07 -2.59
CA PRO A 372 -7.62 -18.57 -3.04
C PRO A 372 -6.45 -19.19 -2.27
N ASN A 373 -5.30 -19.26 -2.94
CA ASN A 373 -3.99 -19.38 -2.30
C ASN A 373 -3.49 -17.97 -2.04
N ASN A 374 -3.79 -17.45 -0.85
CA ASN A 374 -3.51 -16.06 -0.53
C ASN A 374 -2.04 -15.84 -0.13
N ASN A 375 -1.66 -14.57 -0.23
CA ASN A 375 -0.41 -14.03 0.26
C ASN A 375 -0.70 -12.69 0.98
N LYS A 376 -0.26 -12.58 2.23
CA LYS A 376 -0.62 -11.52 3.17
C LYS A 376 0.61 -10.75 3.63
N ALA A 377 0.65 -9.43 3.39
CA ALA A 377 1.72 -8.55 3.87
C ALA A 377 1.22 -7.57 4.93
N SER A 378 2.09 -7.19 5.86
CA SER A 378 1.92 -6.02 6.72
C SER A 378 3.26 -5.36 7.01
N VAL A 379 3.22 -4.09 7.39
CA VAL A 379 4.40 -3.33 7.79
C VAL A 379 4.39 -3.19 9.30
N GLU A 380 5.53 -3.36 9.95
CA GLU A 380 5.68 -3.24 11.39
C GLU A 380 6.81 -2.27 11.73
N TYR A 381 6.63 -1.38 12.70
CA TYR A 381 7.54 -0.25 12.93
C TYR A 381 7.48 0.31 14.35
N SER A 382 8.50 1.07 14.75
CA SER A 382 8.55 1.76 16.04
C SER A 382 7.45 2.82 16.16
N ASN A 383 6.63 2.77 17.21
CA ASN A 383 5.46 3.66 17.35
C ASN A 383 5.47 4.54 18.60
N ASN A 384 6.53 4.49 19.43
CA ASN A 384 6.67 5.38 20.56
C ASN A 384 8.14 5.77 20.82
N PRO A 385 8.56 6.99 20.47
CA PRO A 385 9.95 7.40 20.64
C PRO A 385 10.39 7.49 22.12
N ASP A 386 9.47 7.66 23.08
CA ASP A 386 9.80 7.70 24.53
C ASP A 386 10.24 6.34 25.09
N LYS A 387 9.88 5.26 24.40
CA LYS A 387 10.17 3.87 24.79
C LYS A 387 11.19 3.24 23.85
N ASP A 388 11.16 3.63 22.57
CA ASP A 388 12.01 3.09 21.52
C ASP A 388 13.39 3.77 21.44
N GLY A 389 13.55 5.01 21.90
CA GLY A 389 14.81 5.77 21.83
C GLY A 389 15.98 5.25 22.69
N LYS A 390 15.89 4.05 23.26
CA LYS A 390 16.98 3.37 23.99
C LYS A 390 17.09 1.87 23.70
N GLY A 391 16.40 1.38 22.66
CA GLY A 391 16.41 -0.02 22.27
C GLY A 391 17.67 -0.44 21.54
N ASP A 392 18.20 -1.59 21.90
CA ASP A 392 19.20 -2.28 21.07
C ASP A 392 18.46 -3.19 20.06
N PHE A 393 19.04 -3.39 18.87
CA PHE A 393 18.64 -4.52 18.05
C PHE A 393 18.97 -5.81 18.78
N ASP A 394 18.25 -6.87 18.41
CA ASP A 394 18.73 -8.21 18.70
C ASP A 394 20.16 -8.38 18.17
N GLU A 395 21.09 -8.75 19.06
CA GLU A 395 22.53 -8.84 18.73
C GLU A 395 22.79 -9.91 17.68
N ASP A 396 21.97 -10.97 17.65
CA ASP A 396 22.09 -12.11 16.75
C ASP A 396 21.23 -11.92 15.48
N HIS A 397 20.20 -11.05 15.54
CA HIS A 397 19.25 -10.77 14.46
C HIS A 397 19.15 -9.27 14.13
N PRO A 398 20.14 -8.70 13.41
CA PRO A 398 20.14 -7.29 13.02
C PRO A 398 18.85 -6.81 12.35
N GLY A 399 18.39 -5.60 12.71
CA GLY A 399 17.14 -5.02 12.21
C GLY A 399 15.89 -5.46 12.98
N ILE A 400 15.95 -6.55 13.75
CA ILE A 400 14.85 -7.00 14.62
C ILE A 400 15.00 -6.32 15.99
N PRO A 401 13.95 -5.70 16.55
CA PRO A 401 14.02 -5.14 17.90
C PRO A 401 14.23 -6.24 18.95
N ALA A 402 15.01 -5.96 20.00
CA ALA A 402 15.26 -6.92 21.06
C ALA A 402 13.97 -7.38 21.76
N ASN A 403 13.88 -8.66 22.13
CA ASN A 403 12.70 -9.22 22.81
C ASN A 403 12.70 -8.92 24.33
N ASP A 404 12.71 -7.65 24.71
CA ASP A 404 12.76 -7.19 26.11
C ASP A 404 11.41 -6.68 26.65
N GLY A 405 10.38 -6.64 25.80
CA GLY A 405 9.03 -6.18 26.12
C GLY A 405 8.89 -4.66 26.29
N ASN A 406 9.91 -3.88 25.92
CA ASN A 406 9.92 -2.42 26.01
C ASN A 406 9.75 -1.69 24.67
N HIS A 407 9.62 -2.41 23.55
CA HIS A 407 9.40 -1.84 22.22
C HIS A 407 7.93 -1.85 21.86
N PRO A 408 7.16 -0.77 22.10
CA PRO A 408 5.83 -0.67 21.56
C PRO A 408 5.88 -0.65 20.02
N THR A 409 4.94 -1.35 19.42
CA THR A 409 4.99 -1.74 18.01
C THR A 409 3.79 -1.24 17.25
N GLY A 410 4.05 -0.51 16.17
CA GLY A 410 3.11 -0.16 15.12
C GLY A 410 3.06 -1.27 14.09
N VAL A 411 1.87 -1.59 13.58
CA VAL A 411 1.56 -2.63 12.61
C VAL A 411 0.50 -2.04 11.68
N GLY A 412 0.84 -1.89 10.40
CA GLY A 412 -0.09 -1.50 9.36
C GLY A 412 -1.15 -2.60 9.12
N PRO A 413 -2.32 -2.25 8.55
CA PRO A 413 -3.33 -3.22 8.15
C PRO A 413 -2.77 -4.25 7.16
N ASP A 414 -3.30 -5.47 7.25
CA ASP A 414 -2.94 -6.55 6.33
C ASP A 414 -3.37 -6.20 4.89
N LYS A 415 -2.49 -6.51 3.92
CA LYS A 415 -2.73 -6.40 2.47
C LYS A 415 -2.68 -7.79 1.85
N TYR A 416 -3.61 -8.07 0.94
CA TYR A 416 -3.81 -9.40 0.39
C TYR A 416 -3.68 -9.43 -1.13
N THR A 417 -3.20 -10.58 -1.62
CA THR A 417 -3.23 -10.96 -3.03
C THR A 417 -3.59 -12.44 -3.13
N ASP A 418 -4.36 -12.80 -4.14
CA ASP A 418 -4.97 -14.13 -4.27
C ASP A 418 -4.54 -14.84 -5.56
N THR A 419 -4.13 -16.11 -5.44
CA THR A 419 -3.79 -16.96 -6.58
C THR A 419 -4.70 -18.18 -6.64
N TYR A 420 -5.38 -18.37 -7.77
CA TYR A 420 -6.30 -19.50 -7.98
C TYR A 420 -5.71 -20.57 -8.88
N THR A 421 -6.18 -21.80 -8.66
CA THR A 421 -5.85 -22.95 -9.51
C THR A 421 -6.97 -23.97 -9.40
N THR A 422 -7.15 -24.85 -10.38
CA THR A 422 -8.25 -25.83 -10.38
C THR A 422 -7.73 -27.27 -10.55
N LYS A 423 -8.65 -28.23 -10.59
CA LYS A 423 -8.36 -29.62 -10.94
C LYS A 423 -9.44 -30.22 -11.83
N VAL A 424 -9.01 -31.19 -12.63
CA VAL A 424 -9.90 -32.11 -13.35
C VAL A 424 -9.62 -33.53 -12.87
N THR A 425 -10.67 -34.20 -12.41
CA THR A 425 -10.67 -35.61 -12.00
C THR A 425 -11.26 -36.45 -13.12
N ILE A 426 -10.52 -37.47 -13.56
CA ILE A 426 -11.02 -38.45 -14.53
C ILE A 426 -11.58 -39.63 -13.75
N LYS A 427 -12.86 -39.96 -13.94
CA LYS A 427 -13.50 -41.18 -13.43
C LYS A 427 -13.63 -42.20 -14.56
N LYS A 428 -13.08 -43.40 -14.37
CA LYS A 428 -13.07 -44.42 -15.41
C LYS A 428 -13.96 -45.62 -15.06
N ILE A 429 -14.89 -45.94 -15.97
CA ILE A 429 -15.81 -47.07 -15.81
C ILE A 429 -15.94 -47.92 -17.09
N ASP A 430 -16.46 -49.13 -16.93
CA ASP A 430 -16.97 -49.98 -18.00
C ASP A 430 -18.32 -49.44 -18.50
N GLY A 431 -18.44 -49.17 -19.80
CA GLY A 431 -19.66 -48.56 -20.38
C GLY A 431 -20.90 -49.46 -20.36
N THR A 432 -20.78 -50.74 -19.97
CA THR A 432 -21.92 -51.66 -19.83
C THR A 432 -22.22 -51.99 -18.38
N THR A 433 -21.19 -52.28 -17.57
CA THR A 433 -21.39 -52.69 -16.17
C THR A 433 -21.31 -51.54 -15.17
N GLU A 434 -20.83 -50.36 -15.60
CA GLU A 434 -20.51 -49.20 -14.76
C GLU A 434 -19.46 -49.50 -13.66
N GLU A 435 -18.79 -50.65 -13.74
CA GLU A 435 -17.73 -51.01 -12.80
C GLU A 435 -16.47 -50.15 -13.03
N ALA A 436 -15.81 -49.78 -11.94
CA ALA A 436 -14.57 -49.00 -11.95
C ALA A 436 -13.43 -49.72 -12.68
N LEU A 437 -12.66 -48.97 -13.49
CA LEU A 437 -11.53 -49.49 -14.25
C LEU A 437 -10.21 -48.89 -13.78
N GLU A 438 -9.45 -49.65 -13.01
CA GLU A 438 -8.11 -49.31 -12.54
C GLU A 438 -7.02 -49.62 -13.59
N GLY A 439 -5.88 -48.94 -13.48
CA GLY A 439 -4.70 -49.18 -14.30
C GLY A 439 -4.78 -48.58 -15.71
N VAL A 440 -5.77 -47.72 -15.98
CA VAL A 440 -5.88 -47.00 -17.27
C VAL A 440 -4.98 -45.77 -17.22
N GLU A 441 -4.06 -45.67 -18.17
CA GLU A 441 -3.14 -44.55 -18.27
C GLU A 441 -3.72 -43.44 -19.16
N PHE A 442 -3.62 -42.21 -18.66
CA PHE A 442 -4.02 -40.98 -19.34
C PHE A 442 -2.83 -40.03 -19.47
N THR A 443 -2.79 -39.31 -20.59
CA THR A 443 -1.92 -38.15 -20.79
C THR A 443 -2.77 -36.92 -20.99
N LEU A 444 -2.56 -35.90 -20.17
CA LEU A 444 -3.11 -34.56 -20.33
C LEU A 444 -2.05 -33.67 -20.95
N LYS A 445 -2.33 -33.11 -22.12
CA LYS A 445 -1.52 -32.05 -22.75
C LYS A 445 -2.34 -30.78 -22.82
N GLY A 446 -1.72 -29.61 -22.84
CA GLY A 446 -2.47 -28.38 -23.03
C GLY A 446 -1.60 -27.16 -23.14
N THR A 447 -2.25 -26.04 -23.39
CA THR A 447 -1.68 -24.71 -23.34
C THR A 447 -2.43 -23.93 -22.28
N ALA A 448 -1.74 -23.56 -21.22
CA ALA A 448 -2.26 -22.77 -20.12
C ALA A 448 -1.73 -21.34 -20.20
N LYS A 449 -2.47 -20.39 -19.64
CA LYS A 449 -2.06 -18.97 -19.60
C LYS A 449 -1.22 -18.70 -18.35
N ASP A 450 -0.20 -17.87 -18.49
CA ASP A 450 0.68 -17.42 -17.43
C ASP A 450 0.15 -16.07 -16.93
N ALA A 451 -0.52 -16.10 -15.77
CA ALA A 451 -1.14 -14.95 -15.12
C ALA A 451 -2.22 -14.26 -15.98
N VAL A 452 -3.44 -14.78 -15.92
CA VAL A 452 -4.61 -14.01 -16.33
C VAL A 452 -4.82 -12.88 -15.32
N PHE A 453 -4.72 -11.65 -15.78
CA PHE A 453 -5.12 -10.47 -15.01
C PHE A 453 -6.52 -10.06 -15.46
N ASN A 454 -7.38 -9.70 -14.50
CA ASN A 454 -8.61 -8.99 -14.83
C ASN A 454 -8.24 -7.69 -15.54
N ALA A 455 -8.99 -7.36 -16.59
CA ALA A 455 -8.61 -6.35 -17.56
C ALA A 455 -8.24 -5.00 -16.91
N GLU A 456 -6.95 -4.71 -16.80
CA GLU A 456 -6.48 -3.56 -16.06
C GLU A 456 -6.12 -2.40 -16.99
N LYS A 457 -6.39 -1.22 -16.48
CA LYS A 457 -6.14 0.09 -17.05
C LYS A 457 -4.68 0.48 -16.81
N VAL A 458 -3.80 0.10 -17.72
CA VAL A 458 -2.38 0.46 -17.72
C VAL A 458 -2.19 1.83 -18.35
N PHE A 459 -1.37 2.68 -17.73
CA PHE A 459 -0.94 3.95 -18.32
C PHE A 459 0.38 3.74 -19.06
N GLU A 460 0.34 3.68 -20.39
CA GLU A 460 1.53 3.54 -21.22
C GLU A 460 1.98 4.90 -21.75
N ILE A 461 3.29 5.12 -21.87
CA ILE A 461 3.83 6.34 -22.48
C ILE A 461 3.33 6.44 -23.92
N ASP A 462 2.54 7.48 -24.18
CA ASP A 462 1.97 7.74 -25.49
C ASP A 462 2.06 9.25 -25.75
N PRO A 463 2.83 9.69 -26.77
CA PRO A 463 2.93 11.10 -27.15
C PRO A 463 1.56 11.77 -27.43
N ASP A 464 0.58 10.97 -27.86
CA ASP A 464 -0.79 11.40 -28.13
C ASP A 464 -1.75 11.17 -26.94
N GLY A 465 -1.25 10.65 -25.82
CA GLY A 465 -2.02 10.33 -24.63
C GLY A 465 -2.65 11.53 -23.93
N THR A 466 -3.65 11.26 -23.08
CA THR A 466 -4.45 12.29 -22.39
C THR A 466 -4.18 12.38 -20.89
N TYR A 467 -3.28 11.56 -20.36
CA TYR A 467 -2.95 11.52 -18.94
C TYR A 467 -1.53 11.98 -18.67
N TRP A 468 -1.33 12.51 -17.46
CA TRP A 468 -0.06 12.95 -16.92
C TRP A 468 0.17 12.35 -15.54
N LEU A 469 1.43 12.01 -15.24
CA LEU A 469 1.86 11.47 -13.96
C LEU A 469 2.12 12.60 -12.96
N LEU A 470 1.49 12.52 -11.79
CA LEU A 470 1.70 13.40 -10.65
C LEU A 470 2.88 12.93 -9.80
N ASN A 471 3.45 13.84 -9.01
CA ASN A 471 4.60 13.53 -8.15
C ASN A 471 4.28 12.53 -7.02
N ASP A 472 3.00 12.32 -6.71
CA ASP A 472 2.52 11.31 -5.76
C ASP A 472 2.33 9.91 -6.40
N GLY A 473 2.63 9.76 -7.69
CA GLY A 473 2.50 8.50 -8.43
C GLY A 473 1.13 8.28 -9.06
N THR A 474 0.15 9.18 -8.89
CA THR A 474 -1.18 9.07 -9.49
C THR A 474 -1.25 9.71 -10.90
N TYR A 475 -2.27 9.38 -11.68
CA TYR A 475 -2.47 9.91 -13.05
C TYR A 475 -3.68 10.85 -13.13
N THR A 476 -3.54 11.97 -13.84
CA THR A 476 -4.61 12.95 -14.08
C THR A 476 -4.78 13.28 -15.56
N THR A 477 -5.98 13.71 -15.96
CA THR A 477 -6.27 14.25 -17.31
C THR A 477 -6.15 15.77 -17.39
N THR A 478 -5.70 16.41 -16.31
CA THR A 478 -5.39 17.84 -16.31
C THR A 478 -4.00 18.04 -16.87
N ALA A 479 -3.87 18.88 -17.91
CA ALA A 479 -2.57 19.17 -18.49
C ALA A 479 -1.73 20.04 -17.54
N PRO A 480 -0.41 19.83 -17.47
CA PRO A 480 0.53 20.79 -16.88
C PRO A 480 0.33 22.14 -17.56
N THR A 481 0.16 23.20 -16.77
CA THR A 481 -0.01 24.55 -17.30
C THR A 481 1.22 25.40 -16.99
N THR A 482 1.80 25.97 -18.05
CA THR A 482 3.03 26.78 -17.97
C THR A 482 2.79 28.19 -17.45
N ALA A 483 1.55 28.55 -17.09
CA ALA A 483 1.22 29.90 -16.69
C ALA A 483 0.06 29.94 -15.69
N ALA A 484 0.33 30.55 -14.55
CA ALA A 484 -0.67 31.05 -13.63
C ALA A 484 -1.66 31.97 -14.35
N THR A 485 -2.85 31.48 -14.72
CA THR A 485 -3.91 32.37 -15.21
C THR A 485 -4.63 33.00 -14.03
N VAL A 486 -4.25 34.25 -13.73
CA VAL A 486 -4.94 35.13 -12.79
C VAL A 486 -6.37 35.36 -13.27
N ARG A 487 -7.38 34.81 -12.57
CA ARG A 487 -8.78 35.21 -12.78
C ARG A 487 -9.13 36.36 -11.84
N GLU A 488 -9.29 37.57 -12.37
CA GLU A 488 -9.94 38.64 -11.61
C GLU A 488 -11.44 38.31 -11.45
N THR A 489 -11.86 38.01 -10.22
CA THR A 489 -13.28 37.89 -9.88
C THR A 489 -13.93 39.26 -9.92
N THR A 490 -14.61 39.58 -11.03
CA THR A 490 -15.46 40.77 -11.09
C THR A 490 -16.75 40.49 -10.31
N GLY A 491 -16.76 40.77 -9.01
CA GLY A 491 -18.01 40.81 -8.25
C GLY A 491 -17.93 40.43 -6.78
N GLY A 492 -17.54 41.40 -5.94
CA GLY A 492 -18.00 41.51 -4.56
C GLY A 492 -17.32 40.61 -3.52
N ALA A 493 -16.63 41.26 -2.59
CA ALA A 493 -16.02 40.76 -1.35
C ALA A 493 -14.58 40.19 -1.45
N GLY A 494 -13.67 40.81 -0.69
CA GLY A 494 -12.39 40.21 -0.28
C GLY A 494 -11.10 40.93 -0.67
N TRP A 495 -11.00 42.26 -0.49
CA TRP A 495 -9.68 42.92 -0.47
C TRP A 495 -9.17 42.94 0.98
N VAL A 496 -7.99 42.37 1.24
CA VAL A 496 -7.28 42.49 2.52
C VAL A 496 -6.12 43.48 2.32
N GLU A 497 -6.19 44.65 2.94
CA GLU A 497 -5.02 45.50 3.17
C GLU A 497 -4.34 45.06 4.47
N ILE A 498 -3.11 44.54 4.38
CA ILE A 498 -2.28 44.27 5.55
C ILE A 498 -1.36 45.49 5.75
N GLY A 499 -1.44 46.09 6.94
CA GLY A 499 -0.59 47.20 7.37
C GLY A 499 0.80 46.72 7.77
N ALA A 500 1.81 47.55 7.54
CA ALA A 500 3.20 47.28 7.88
C ALA A 500 3.37 47.12 9.40
N GLU A 501 3.71 45.91 9.85
CA GLU A 501 4.50 45.56 11.06
C GLU A 501 4.41 44.07 11.47
N GLU A 502 3.70 43.21 10.73
CA GLU A 502 3.69 41.75 10.96
C GLU A 502 4.47 40.96 9.91
N GLU A 503 5.35 40.06 10.36
CA GLU A 503 5.84 38.94 9.56
C GLU A 503 4.67 37.98 9.29
N VAL A 504 4.29 37.86 8.02
CA VAL A 504 3.24 36.94 7.59
C VAL A 504 3.83 35.54 7.43
N THR A 505 3.60 34.65 8.39
CA THR A 505 3.71 33.20 8.18
C THR A 505 2.55 32.75 7.32
N ALA A 506 2.80 32.44 6.04
CA ALA A 506 1.78 32.10 5.07
C ALA A 506 1.04 30.79 5.42
N THR A 507 -0.23 30.90 5.80
CA THR A 507 -1.22 29.83 5.58
C THR A 507 -2.55 30.49 5.22
N VAL A 508 -2.74 30.78 3.93
CA VAL A 508 -4.05 31.21 3.40
C VAL A 508 -4.76 29.94 2.92
N PRO A 509 -6.03 29.70 3.29
CA PRO A 509 -6.72 28.45 3.03
C PRO A 509 -6.85 28.15 1.52
N VAL A 510 -6.57 26.91 1.14
CA VAL A 510 -6.87 26.35 -0.19
C VAL A 510 -8.39 26.35 -0.37
N ARG A 511 -8.88 26.97 -1.43
CA ARG A 511 -10.32 26.90 -1.78
C ARG A 511 -10.51 25.83 -2.85
N VAL A 512 -11.33 24.83 -2.55
CA VAL A 512 -11.72 23.78 -3.51
C VAL A 512 -13.06 24.16 -4.15
N VAL A 513 -13.14 24.12 -5.47
CA VAL A 513 -14.40 24.34 -6.22
C VAL A 513 -14.54 23.24 -7.28
N GLY A 514 -15.40 22.24 -7.02
CA GLY A 514 -15.42 21.01 -7.85
C GLY A 514 -14.16 20.18 -7.61
N ASP A 515 -13.58 19.60 -8.66
CA ASP A 515 -12.34 18.79 -8.60
C ASP A 515 -11.05 19.63 -8.69
N THR A 516 -11.14 20.96 -8.65
CA THR A 516 -9.97 21.84 -8.84
C THR A 516 -9.61 22.58 -7.55
N SER A 517 -8.38 22.38 -7.10
CA SER A 517 -7.76 23.01 -5.93
C SER A 517 -7.00 24.26 -6.33
N TYR A 518 -7.20 25.37 -5.61
CA TYR A 518 -6.54 26.63 -5.90
C TYR A 518 -5.63 27.07 -4.75
N ARG A 519 -4.41 27.52 -5.07
CA ARG A 519 -3.40 27.95 -4.09
C ARG A 519 -3.07 29.45 -4.20
N PRO A 520 -2.61 30.13 -3.13
CA PRO A 520 -2.12 31.50 -3.18
C PRO A 520 -0.70 31.58 -3.75
N TYR A 521 -0.45 32.50 -4.68
CA TYR A 521 0.88 32.82 -5.22
C TYR A 521 1.25 34.30 -4.95
N VAL A 522 2.53 34.57 -4.65
CA VAL A 522 3.05 35.91 -4.38
C VAL A 522 3.60 36.53 -5.68
N GLU A 523 2.97 37.59 -6.16
CA GLU A 523 3.32 38.20 -7.46
C GLU A 523 4.48 39.22 -7.37
N ALA A 524 4.64 39.92 -6.24
CA ALA A 524 5.78 40.81 -5.93
C ALA A 524 5.76 41.30 -4.47
N THR A 525 6.94 41.67 -3.95
CA THR A 525 7.13 42.32 -2.64
C THR A 525 7.80 43.68 -2.83
N ASP A 526 7.16 44.76 -2.35
CA ASP A 526 7.78 46.06 -2.11
C ASP A 526 7.67 46.35 -0.61
N SER A 527 8.47 47.28 -0.08
CA SER A 527 8.83 47.50 1.33
C SER A 527 7.68 47.76 2.33
N ALA A 528 6.41 47.53 1.96
CA ALA A 528 5.27 47.56 2.87
C ALA A 528 4.02 46.74 2.43
N LYS A 529 4.00 45.99 1.31
CA LYS A 529 2.78 45.26 0.86
C LYS A 529 3.07 43.96 0.07
N THR A 530 2.31 42.88 0.35
CA THR A 530 2.32 41.61 -0.40
C THR A 530 1.01 41.43 -1.18
N ARG A 531 1.09 41.05 -2.47
CA ARG A 531 -0.08 40.81 -3.34
C ARG A 531 -0.27 39.31 -3.56
N TYR A 532 -1.43 38.77 -3.21
CA TYR A 532 -1.79 37.35 -3.38
C TYR A 532 -2.74 37.17 -4.56
N VAL A 533 -2.48 36.14 -5.38
CA VAL A 533 -3.37 35.74 -6.47
C VAL A 533 -3.71 34.26 -6.37
N ILE A 534 -4.94 33.90 -6.71
CA ILE A 534 -5.44 32.51 -6.71
C ILE A 534 -5.01 31.85 -8.02
N VAL A 535 -4.28 30.74 -7.95
CA VAL A 535 -3.70 30.05 -9.11
C VAL A 535 -4.20 28.60 -9.22
N GLU A 536 -4.49 28.18 -10.46
CA GLU A 536 -4.77 26.78 -10.86
C GLU A 536 -3.49 25.90 -10.70
N PRO A 537 -3.61 24.55 -10.64
CA PRO A 537 -2.47 23.65 -10.46
C PRO A 537 -1.34 23.90 -11.46
N ASN A 538 -0.11 23.90 -10.97
CA ASN A 538 1.09 24.29 -11.73
C ASN A 538 1.95 23.07 -12.10
N ASP A 539 2.92 23.29 -12.98
CA ASP A 539 3.88 22.29 -13.44
C ASP A 539 4.64 21.55 -12.32
N ALA A 540 4.70 22.07 -11.08
CA ALA A 540 5.41 21.46 -9.96
C ALA A 540 4.65 20.31 -9.28
N ASP A 541 3.37 20.11 -9.58
CA ASP A 541 2.59 18.96 -9.08
C ASP A 541 2.84 17.69 -9.95
N TYR A 542 3.50 17.82 -11.11
CA TYR A 542 3.68 16.75 -12.11
C TYR A 542 5.11 16.18 -12.13
N ALA A 543 5.23 14.86 -12.31
CA ALA A 543 6.51 14.17 -12.47
C ALA A 543 7.18 14.50 -13.82
N SER A 544 6.40 14.87 -14.83
CA SER A 544 6.89 15.39 -16.10
C SER A 544 5.86 16.29 -16.74
N THR A 545 6.29 17.44 -17.26
CA THR A 545 5.43 18.37 -17.99
C THR A 545 5.30 18.01 -19.48
N THR A 546 6.08 17.04 -19.95
CA THR A 546 6.20 16.72 -21.39
C THR A 546 5.85 15.27 -21.73
N THR A 547 5.99 14.36 -20.78
CA THR A 547 5.62 12.95 -20.95
C THR A 547 4.11 12.80 -20.78
N LYS A 548 3.47 12.10 -21.71
CA LYS A 548 2.03 11.80 -21.66
C LYS A 548 1.80 10.31 -21.67
N TYR A 549 0.64 9.93 -21.15
CA TYR A 549 0.22 8.55 -21.00
C TYR A 549 -1.16 8.34 -21.61
N SER A 550 -1.36 7.19 -22.24
CA SER A 550 -2.67 6.69 -22.65
C SER A 550 -3.11 5.61 -21.69
N LEU A 551 -4.40 5.65 -21.32
CA LEU A 551 -5.03 4.59 -20.55
C LEU A 551 -5.37 3.43 -21.49
N VAL A 552 -4.57 2.38 -21.45
CA VAL A 552 -4.71 1.15 -22.21
C VAL A 552 -5.33 0.09 -21.33
N THR A 553 -6.39 -0.56 -21.80
CA THR A 553 -6.91 -1.75 -21.12
C THR A 553 -6.18 -2.96 -21.66
N LYS A 554 -5.34 -3.60 -20.85
CA LYS A 554 -4.74 -4.90 -21.18
C LYS A 554 -5.69 -6.00 -20.74
N THR A 555 -5.89 -7.00 -21.58
CA THR A 555 -6.83 -8.11 -21.32
C THR A 555 -6.10 -9.44 -21.20
N ALA A 556 -6.78 -10.45 -20.65
CA ALA A 556 -6.35 -11.85 -20.52
C ALA A 556 -5.77 -12.53 -21.78
N ASP A 557 -5.81 -11.90 -22.95
CA ASP A 557 -5.31 -12.43 -24.23
C ASP A 557 -3.84 -12.08 -24.52
N ASP A 558 -3.23 -11.18 -23.74
CA ASP A 558 -1.81 -10.82 -23.88
C ASP A 558 -0.88 -11.62 -22.92
N ALA A 559 -1.42 -12.54 -22.12
CA ALA A 559 -0.68 -13.39 -21.18
C ALA A 559 0.23 -14.39 -21.94
N GLU A 560 1.44 -14.65 -21.43
CA GLU A 560 2.31 -15.68 -22.01
C GLU A 560 1.64 -17.06 -21.89
N GLU A 561 1.72 -17.87 -22.93
CA GLU A 561 1.20 -19.25 -22.92
C GLU A 561 2.32 -20.24 -22.60
N TYR A 562 2.03 -21.25 -21.78
CA TYR A 562 2.95 -22.35 -21.52
C TYR A 562 2.31 -23.72 -21.73
N THR A 563 3.15 -24.69 -22.10
CA THR A 563 2.68 -26.05 -22.38
C THR A 563 2.62 -26.89 -21.11
N VAL A 564 1.51 -27.57 -20.90
CA VAL A 564 1.31 -28.59 -19.87
C VAL A 564 1.42 -29.97 -20.50
N GLU A 565 2.17 -30.89 -19.88
CA GLU A 565 2.16 -32.32 -20.22
C GLU A 565 2.27 -33.14 -18.95
N ARG A 566 1.25 -33.95 -18.64
CA ARG A 566 1.16 -34.76 -17.43
C ARG A 566 0.59 -36.13 -17.75
N THR A 567 1.09 -37.14 -17.07
CA THR A 567 0.58 -38.51 -17.17
C THR A 567 0.04 -38.96 -15.83
N GLY A 568 -1.00 -39.78 -15.83
CA GLY A 568 -1.55 -40.37 -14.62
C GLY A 568 -2.23 -41.70 -14.91
N VAL A 569 -2.44 -42.50 -13.88
CA VAL A 569 -3.03 -43.84 -13.98
C VAL A 569 -4.21 -43.91 -13.03
N THR A 570 -5.33 -44.47 -13.49
CA THR A 570 -6.50 -44.64 -12.64
C THR A 570 -6.25 -45.64 -11.51
N ALA A 571 -6.67 -45.30 -10.31
CA ALA A 571 -6.63 -46.17 -9.14
C ALA A 571 -7.88 -45.94 -8.29
N ILE A 572 -8.24 -46.90 -7.45
CA ILE A 572 -9.29 -46.71 -6.43
C ILE A 572 -8.62 -46.18 -5.15
N PRO A 573 -8.90 -44.93 -4.73
CA PRO A 573 -8.41 -44.41 -3.45
C PRO A 573 -8.91 -45.24 -2.27
N ASP A 574 -8.17 -45.23 -1.16
CA ASP A 574 -8.55 -46.00 0.03
C ASP A 574 -9.91 -45.51 0.58
N GLY A 575 -10.84 -46.45 0.77
CA GLY A 575 -12.20 -46.15 1.21
C GLY A 575 -13.19 -45.75 0.11
N GLU A 576 -12.74 -45.61 -1.13
CA GLU A 576 -13.59 -45.21 -2.28
C GLU A 576 -13.95 -46.41 -3.18
N THR A 577 -14.89 -46.20 -4.11
CA THR A 577 -15.30 -47.23 -5.09
C THR A 577 -14.97 -46.87 -6.53
N ASP A 578 -14.71 -45.59 -6.81
CA ASP A 578 -14.47 -45.10 -8.16
C ASP A 578 -12.97 -45.17 -8.49
N ALA A 579 -12.65 -45.69 -9.68
CA ALA A 579 -11.30 -45.62 -10.21
C ALA A 579 -11.09 -44.24 -10.84
N ILE A 580 -10.21 -43.45 -10.23
CA ILE A 580 -9.98 -42.06 -10.61
C ILE A 580 -8.50 -41.74 -10.87
N VAL A 581 -8.26 -40.65 -11.58
CA VAL A 581 -6.96 -39.97 -11.64
C VAL A 581 -7.16 -38.46 -11.61
N ASP A 582 -6.40 -37.77 -10.76
CA ASP A 582 -6.49 -36.32 -10.56
C ASP A 582 -5.37 -35.60 -11.31
N PHE A 583 -5.75 -34.61 -12.13
CA PHE A 583 -4.86 -33.59 -12.64
C PHE A 583 -5.14 -32.28 -11.90
N ALA A 584 -4.41 -32.05 -10.80
CA ALA A 584 -4.57 -30.90 -9.90
C ALA A 584 -3.60 -29.74 -10.18
N GLN A 585 -3.92 -28.54 -9.69
CA GLN A 585 -3.17 -27.31 -9.95
C GLN A 585 -3.06 -26.97 -11.45
N LEU A 586 -4.20 -27.02 -12.15
CA LEU A 586 -4.35 -26.58 -13.53
C LEU A 586 -4.73 -25.11 -13.56
N GLY A 587 -4.13 -24.36 -14.48
CA GLY A 587 -4.56 -23.00 -14.81
C GLY A 587 -5.64 -22.98 -15.90
N ALA A 588 -6.16 -21.79 -16.21
CA ALA A 588 -7.03 -21.57 -17.35
C ALA A 588 -6.27 -21.84 -18.65
N GLY A 589 -6.97 -22.40 -19.64
CA GLY A 589 -6.34 -22.83 -20.89
C GLY A 589 -7.10 -23.93 -21.60
N THR A 590 -6.54 -24.37 -22.73
CA THR A 590 -7.09 -25.44 -23.55
C THR A 590 -6.24 -26.69 -23.40
N TYR A 591 -6.91 -27.83 -23.18
CA TYR A 591 -6.29 -29.10 -22.87
C TYR A 591 -6.84 -30.23 -23.75
N THR A 592 -6.00 -31.22 -24.01
CA THR A 592 -6.28 -32.47 -24.70
C THR A 592 -5.97 -33.63 -23.76
N LEU A 593 -6.98 -34.46 -23.48
CA LEU A 593 -6.85 -35.69 -22.72
C LEU A 593 -6.82 -36.89 -23.66
N SER A 594 -5.77 -37.70 -23.56
CA SER A 594 -5.57 -38.92 -24.35
C SER A 594 -5.50 -40.15 -23.45
N GLU A 595 -6.25 -41.21 -23.78
CA GLU A 595 -6.09 -42.53 -23.17
C GLU A 595 -4.89 -43.25 -23.83
N THR A 596 -3.77 -43.36 -23.11
CA THR A 596 -2.54 -43.98 -23.63
C THR A 596 -2.38 -45.43 -23.22
N GLY A 597 -3.05 -45.87 -22.15
CA GLY A 597 -2.99 -47.23 -21.62
C GLY A 597 -4.33 -47.97 -21.72
N VAL A 598 -4.75 -48.33 -22.94
CA VAL A 598 -6.02 -49.05 -23.16
C VAL A 598 -5.98 -50.45 -22.54
N LEU A 599 -6.94 -50.75 -21.67
CA LEU A 599 -7.07 -52.07 -21.06
C LEU A 599 -7.41 -53.16 -22.09
N ALA A 600 -6.82 -54.34 -21.91
CA ALA A 600 -7.03 -55.47 -22.81
C ALA A 600 -8.52 -55.83 -22.93
N GLY A 601 -9.04 -55.82 -24.17
CA GLY A 601 -10.43 -56.16 -24.46
C GLY A 601 -11.41 -54.97 -24.49
N TYR A 602 -10.91 -53.76 -24.22
CA TYR A 602 -11.64 -52.50 -24.39
C TYR A 602 -11.19 -51.77 -25.65
N ASN A 603 -12.06 -50.92 -26.19
CA ASN A 603 -11.70 -49.97 -27.23
C ASN A 603 -10.96 -48.78 -26.62
N GLY A 604 -10.13 -48.10 -27.41
CA GLY A 604 -9.47 -46.88 -26.99
C GLY A 604 -10.35 -45.66 -27.19
N LEU A 605 -10.14 -44.64 -26.35
CA LEU A 605 -10.83 -43.37 -26.42
C LEU A 605 -10.26 -42.44 -27.51
N GLN A 606 -11.12 -41.68 -28.18
CA GLN A 606 -10.70 -40.53 -28.97
C GLN A 606 -10.25 -39.40 -28.03
N ASP A 607 -9.20 -38.66 -28.42
CA ASP A 607 -8.75 -37.50 -27.64
C ASP A 607 -9.90 -36.54 -27.34
N ILE A 608 -9.96 -36.09 -26.08
CA ILE A 608 -10.98 -35.16 -25.59
C ILE A 608 -10.34 -33.79 -25.43
N GLU A 609 -10.84 -32.81 -26.16
CA GLU A 609 -10.40 -31.41 -26.06
C GLU A 609 -11.37 -30.59 -25.22
N PHE A 610 -10.87 -29.86 -24.23
CA PHE A 610 -11.67 -29.01 -23.35
C PHE A 610 -10.94 -27.73 -22.97
N THR A 611 -11.69 -26.71 -22.59
CA THR A 611 -11.17 -25.42 -22.13
C THR A 611 -11.60 -25.17 -20.70
N LEU A 612 -10.64 -24.78 -19.86
CA LEU A 612 -10.87 -24.28 -18.51
C LEU A 612 -10.80 -22.76 -18.51
N THR A 613 -11.81 -22.10 -17.93
CA THR A 613 -11.84 -20.64 -17.77
C THR A 613 -11.94 -20.29 -16.29
N CYS A 614 -11.15 -19.32 -15.84
CA CYS A 614 -11.25 -18.72 -14.52
C CYS A 614 -11.83 -17.30 -14.63
N ASN A 615 -12.79 -16.99 -13.77
CA ASN A 615 -13.27 -15.63 -13.54
C ASN A 615 -12.97 -15.24 -12.09
N MET A 616 -12.05 -14.30 -11.91
CA MET A 616 -11.53 -13.90 -10.59
C MET A 616 -12.20 -12.61 -10.10
N PRO A 617 -12.16 -12.32 -8.79
CA PRO A 617 -12.57 -11.03 -8.25
C PRO A 617 -11.79 -9.87 -8.89
N ASP A 618 -12.45 -8.71 -9.04
CA ASP A 618 -11.75 -7.48 -9.43
C ASP A 618 -10.73 -7.08 -8.34
N ALA A 619 -9.65 -6.41 -8.72
CA ALA A 619 -8.55 -6.07 -7.81
C ALA A 619 -9.01 -5.21 -6.61
N GLU A 620 -10.05 -4.40 -6.81
CA GLU A 620 -10.64 -3.53 -5.79
C GLU A 620 -11.35 -4.33 -4.68
N ASP A 621 -11.83 -5.53 -5.04
CA ASP A 621 -12.65 -6.38 -4.18
C ASP A 621 -11.80 -7.33 -3.30
N VAL A 622 -10.51 -7.50 -3.60
CA VAL A 622 -9.58 -8.32 -2.80
C VAL A 622 -9.15 -7.52 -1.56
N ILE A 623 -9.79 -7.82 -0.42
CA ILE A 623 -9.63 -7.08 0.84
C ILE A 623 -9.16 -8.00 1.97
N ALA A 624 -9.60 -9.26 1.98
CA ALA A 624 -9.38 -10.19 3.09
C ALA A 624 -8.61 -11.46 2.72
N GLY A 625 -8.35 -11.70 1.43
CA GLY A 625 -7.70 -12.92 0.95
C GLY A 625 -8.57 -14.17 1.09
N THR A 626 -9.89 -13.98 0.96
CA THR A 626 -10.93 -15.02 1.06
C THR A 626 -11.95 -14.94 -0.08
N GLU A 627 -11.72 -14.03 -1.00
CA GLU A 627 -12.56 -13.76 -2.14
C GLU A 627 -12.51 -14.95 -3.10
N LYS A 628 -13.67 -15.35 -3.63
CA LYS A 628 -13.81 -16.59 -4.39
C LYS A 628 -13.78 -16.36 -5.89
N ALA A 629 -13.05 -17.19 -6.62
CA ALA A 629 -13.14 -17.26 -8.08
C ALA A 629 -14.29 -18.15 -8.54
N THR A 630 -14.66 -18.05 -9.81
CA THR A 630 -15.56 -18.99 -10.50
C THR A 630 -14.81 -19.68 -11.62
N TRP A 631 -14.96 -20.99 -11.74
CA TRP A 631 -14.37 -21.77 -12.82
C TRP A 631 -15.43 -22.34 -13.75
N THR A 632 -15.12 -22.46 -15.04
CA THR A 632 -15.93 -23.22 -16.01
C THR A 632 -15.07 -24.19 -16.80
N ALA A 633 -15.67 -25.31 -17.21
CA ALA A 633 -15.05 -26.30 -18.08
C ALA A 633 -16.00 -26.59 -19.26
N GLU A 634 -15.50 -26.43 -20.48
CA GLU A 634 -16.30 -26.62 -21.70
C GLU A 634 -15.57 -27.56 -22.66
N CYS A 635 -16.29 -28.56 -23.18
CA CYS A 635 -15.77 -29.45 -24.22
C CYS A 635 -15.70 -28.67 -25.54
N THR A 636 -14.62 -28.82 -26.29
CA THR A 636 -14.41 -28.05 -27.54
C THR A 636 -15.07 -28.74 -28.74
N ASP A 637 -15.38 -30.04 -28.61
CA ASP A 637 -16.09 -30.84 -29.61
C ASP A 637 -17.36 -31.49 -29.04
N ASP A 638 -18.50 -30.84 -29.27
CA ASP A 638 -19.84 -31.32 -28.90
C ASP A 638 -20.23 -32.67 -29.56
N SER A 639 -19.45 -33.17 -30.53
CA SER A 639 -19.70 -34.45 -31.18
C SER A 639 -19.22 -35.67 -30.38
N ILE A 640 -18.48 -35.45 -29.28
CA ILE A 640 -18.08 -36.50 -28.34
C ILE A 640 -19.24 -36.77 -27.38
N VAL A 641 -20.13 -37.69 -27.76
CA VAL A 641 -21.40 -38.00 -27.07
C VAL A 641 -21.23 -38.60 -25.65
N GLN A 642 -20.01 -38.92 -25.20
CA GLN A 642 -19.76 -39.68 -23.96
C GLN A 642 -19.05 -38.87 -22.85
N VAL A 643 -18.97 -37.54 -22.98
CA VAL A 643 -18.22 -36.70 -22.04
C VAL A 643 -19.14 -35.65 -21.43
N GLU A 644 -19.41 -35.78 -20.13
CA GLU A 644 -20.06 -34.76 -19.32
C GLU A 644 -19.06 -34.27 -18.26
N PHE A 645 -18.78 -32.96 -18.28
CA PHE A 645 -18.08 -32.30 -17.19
C PHE A 645 -19.09 -31.98 -16.10
N VAL A 646 -18.93 -32.62 -14.95
CA VAL A 646 -19.74 -32.34 -13.77
C VAL A 646 -18.89 -31.50 -12.83
N GLU A 647 -19.35 -30.28 -12.56
CA GLU A 647 -18.75 -29.47 -11.51
C GLU A 647 -19.05 -30.09 -10.14
N ASN A 648 -18.02 -30.26 -9.32
CA ASN A 648 -18.18 -30.65 -7.93
C ASN A 648 -18.87 -29.52 -7.16
N LYS A 649 -19.69 -29.90 -6.18
CA LYS A 649 -20.43 -28.96 -5.35
C LYS A 649 -20.30 -29.28 -3.86
N ASP A 650 -20.45 -28.25 -3.04
CA ASP A 650 -20.58 -28.42 -1.59
C ASP A 650 -21.98 -28.95 -1.20
N GLU A 651 -22.21 -29.14 0.10
CA GLU A 651 -23.50 -29.63 0.64
C GLU A 651 -24.68 -28.70 0.34
N ASP A 652 -24.40 -27.43 0.02
CA ASP A 652 -25.38 -26.38 -0.28
C ASP A 652 -25.57 -26.17 -1.80
N GLU A 653 -25.04 -27.08 -2.62
CA GLU A 653 -25.09 -27.05 -4.09
C GLU A 653 -24.32 -25.89 -4.75
N ASN A 654 -23.38 -25.26 -4.04
CA ASN A 654 -22.49 -24.26 -4.61
C ASN A 654 -21.33 -24.94 -5.35
N GLY A 655 -20.98 -24.40 -6.51
CA GLY A 655 -19.83 -24.86 -7.30
C GLY A 655 -18.52 -24.73 -6.53
N LEU A 656 -17.75 -25.80 -6.48
CA LEU A 656 -16.41 -25.84 -5.89
C LEU A 656 -15.32 -25.48 -6.90
N GLY A 657 -15.68 -25.22 -8.16
CA GLY A 657 -14.73 -24.84 -9.20
C GLY A 657 -13.73 -25.95 -9.54
N THR A 658 -14.09 -27.22 -9.28
CA THR A 658 -13.33 -28.41 -9.68
C THR A 658 -14.25 -29.35 -10.44
N PHE A 659 -13.70 -30.13 -11.36
CA PHE A 659 -14.53 -30.86 -12.34
C PHE A 659 -14.23 -32.35 -12.36
N VAL A 660 -15.28 -33.14 -12.53
CA VAL A 660 -15.18 -34.59 -12.78
C VAL A 660 -15.65 -34.86 -14.20
N ILE A 661 -14.86 -35.64 -14.94
CA ILE A 661 -15.23 -36.20 -16.23
C ILE A 661 -15.34 -37.71 -16.10
N THR A 662 -16.52 -38.26 -16.40
CA THR A 662 -16.72 -39.71 -16.43
C THR A 662 -16.47 -40.22 -17.85
N ILE A 663 -15.56 -41.19 -17.98
CA ILE A 663 -15.17 -41.78 -19.25
C ILE A 663 -15.54 -43.27 -19.25
N GLU A 664 -16.37 -43.67 -20.19
CA GLU A 664 -16.81 -45.04 -20.40
C GLU A 664 -15.94 -45.76 -21.44
N ASN A 665 -15.42 -46.95 -21.11
CA ASN A 665 -14.80 -47.82 -22.13
C ASN A 665 -15.76 -48.96 -22.45
N ASN A 666 -16.04 -49.12 -23.73
CA ASN A 666 -16.89 -50.19 -24.23
C ASN A 666 -16.04 -51.39 -24.68
N LYS A 667 -16.55 -52.60 -24.43
CA LYS A 667 -15.95 -53.85 -24.92
C LYS A 667 -16.48 -54.17 -26.31
N GLY A 668 -15.61 -54.61 -27.21
CA GLY A 668 -16.03 -55.06 -28.52
C GLY A 668 -14.90 -55.12 -29.54
N THR A 669 -15.26 -55.44 -30.78
CA THR A 669 -14.39 -55.18 -31.93
C THR A 669 -14.88 -53.90 -32.57
N GLU A 670 -14.21 -52.79 -32.29
CA GLU A 670 -14.22 -51.71 -33.26
C GLU A 670 -13.56 -52.24 -34.53
N LEU A 671 -14.39 -52.53 -35.54
CA LEU A 671 -13.92 -52.34 -36.90
C LEU A 671 -13.42 -50.89 -36.94
N PRO A 672 -12.19 -50.62 -37.39
CA PRO A 672 -11.66 -49.28 -37.36
C PRO A 672 -12.71 -48.37 -37.98
N SER A 673 -13.10 -47.34 -37.24
CA SER A 673 -13.88 -46.22 -37.74
C SER A 673 -13.10 -45.59 -38.88
N THR A 674 -13.13 -46.23 -40.04
CA THR A 674 -12.62 -45.72 -41.29
C THR A 674 -13.79 -45.02 -41.96
N GLY A 675 -14.05 -43.82 -41.45
CA GLY A 675 -14.54 -42.71 -42.24
C GLY A 675 -16.05 -42.57 -42.38
N GLY A 676 -16.60 -41.56 -41.71
CA GLY A 676 -17.83 -40.89 -42.16
C GLY A 676 -17.74 -40.39 -43.61
N ILE A 677 -16.53 -40.19 -44.14
CA ILE A 677 -16.28 -39.90 -45.56
C ILE A 677 -16.26 -41.19 -46.42
N GLY A 678 -15.71 -42.29 -45.91
CA GLY A 678 -15.54 -43.55 -46.67
C GLY A 678 -16.88 -44.20 -46.99
N THR A 679 -17.77 -44.32 -46.00
CA THR A 679 -19.13 -44.87 -46.18
C THR A 679 -19.99 -43.98 -47.08
N THR A 680 -19.88 -42.66 -46.96
CA THR A 680 -20.58 -41.69 -47.83
C THR A 680 -20.13 -41.81 -49.30
N ILE A 681 -18.82 -41.97 -49.57
CA ILE A 681 -18.31 -42.21 -50.93
C ILE A 681 -18.86 -43.53 -51.49
N PHE A 682 -18.88 -44.60 -50.69
CA PHE A 682 -19.44 -45.88 -51.15
C PHE A 682 -20.96 -45.82 -51.42
N TYR A 683 -21.73 -45.07 -50.63
CA TYR A 683 -23.15 -44.85 -50.91
C TYR A 683 -23.38 -44.03 -52.18
N ILE A 684 -22.59 -42.97 -52.41
CA ILE A 684 -22.71 -42.13 -53.61
C ILE A 684 -22.31 -42.92 -54.86
N VAL A 685 -21.17 -43.62 -54.84
CA VAL A 685 -20.71 -44.45 -55.96
C VAL A 685 -21.67 -45.62 -56.20
N GLY A 686 -22.14 -46.27 -55.14
CA GLY A 686 -23.13 -47.33 -55.20
C GLY A 686 -24.46 -46.86 -55.80
N ALA A 687 -24.97 -45.70 -55.39
CA ALA A 687 -26.18 -45.11 -55.94
C ALA A 687 -26.03 -44.73 -57.42
N ILE A 688 -24.88 -44.17 -57.82
CA ILE A 688 -24.58 -43.87 -59.23
C ILE A 688 -24.53 -45.14 -60.07
N LEU A 689 -23.94 -46.23 -59.56
CA LEU A 689 -23.90 -47.52 -60.26
C LEU A 689 -25.28 -48.14 -60.40
N VAL A 690 -26.14 -48.06 -59.38
CA VAL A 690 -27.52 -48.57 -59.44
C VAL A 690 -28.36 -47.77 -60.43
N ILE A 691 -28.23 -46.43 -60.42
CA ILE A 691 -28.90 -45.57 -61.41
C ILE A 691 -28.39 -45.88 -62.83
N GLY A 692 -27.07 -46.03 -63.00
CA GLY A 692 -26.45 -46.41 -64.27
C GLY A 692 -26.95 -47.76 -64.80
N ALA A 693 -27.03 -48.78 -63.93
CA ALA A 693 -27.58 -50.08 -64.27
C ALA A 693 -29.07 -50.01 -64.65
N GLY A 694 -29.85 -49.19 -63.94
CA GLY A 694 -31.26 -48.93 -64.25
C GLY A 694 -31.46 -48.28 -65.61
N VAL A 695 -30.66 -47.27 -65.95
CA VAL A 695 -30.69 -46.62 -67.27
C VAL A 695 -30.31 -47.60 -68.38
N ILE A 696 -29.24 -48.38 -68.19
CA ILE A 696 -28.80 -49.40 -69.17
C ILE A 696 -29.90 -50.45 -69.40
N LEU A 697 -30.56 -50.92 -68.33
CA LEU A 697 -31.65 -51.88 -68.41
C LEU A 697 -32.85 -51.32 -69.19
N ILE A 698 -33.21 -50.05 -68.96
CA ILE A 698 -34.29 -49.36 -69.68
C ILE A 698 -33.93 -49.14 -71.15
N THR A 699 -32.69 -48.77 -71.47
CA THR A 699 -32.25 -48.62 -72.86
C THR A 699 -32.21 -49.96 -73.60
N LYS A 700 -31.74 -51.05 -72.98
CA LYS A 700 -31.80 -52.39 -73.59
C LYS A 700 -33.24 -52.81 -73.87
N ARG A 701 -34.15 -52.56 -72.92
CA ARG A 701 -35.57 -52.90 -73.07
C ARG A 701 -36.30 -52.07 -74.14
N ARG A 702 -35.74 -50.92 -74.56
CA ARG A 702 -36.21 -50.08 -75.67
C ARG A 702 -35.53 -50.38 -77.01
N MET A 703 -34.43 -51.12 -77.02
CA MET A 703 -33.76 -51.58 -78.24
C MET A 703 -34.29 -52.93 -78.73
N ASP A 704 -34.91 -53.71 -77.82
CA ASP A 704 -35.55 -55.00 -78.12
C ASP A 704 -37.08 -54.90 -78.33
N ALA A 705 -37.62 -53.66 -78.40
CA ALA A 705 -39.01 -53.35 -78.77
C ALA A 705 -39.01 -52.39 -79.96
#